data_AF-U7QRE2-F1
#
_entry.id   AF-U7QRE2-F1
#
_cell.length_a   1.000
_cell.length_b   1.000
_cell.length_c   1.000
_cell.angle_alpha   90.00
_cell.angle_beta   90.00
_cell.angle_gamma   90.00
#
_symmetry.space_group_name_H-M   'P 1'
#
loop_
_entity.id
_entity.type
_entity.pdbx_description
1 polymer ?
#
loop_
_entity_poly.entity_id
_entity_poly.type
_entity_poly.pdbx_seq_one_letter_code
_entity_poly.pdbx_strand_id
1 'polypeptide(L)'
;MFDKDGALAALEVKKGAITLGEKGLDATAQDSIDIISRTTQLHGPLRAKNLTLTQGPNQVDLQRGALVPIAKEGYTPWKAIDTGSLGGMFANKIHLVSTEPGKAVNLTNLTATQGDINLTAEGQVILGDMQAKTDINMRGKGIDMAKQSHMQAGQHLILTTDILQNQGRTHADGDVTMKAKALSLEGGNVTAGNQVLLQGENSFTVRGTDISGLDITLIANGYHTSVSPGDTPESTPALPIISAVNTLRILSEQGISLSDTLINRAKNIFVASNEQIDINQRLAADENIELHAGGGINLAGISLTAGKDITLTSGNSLDVGNVTAGNNLTLIAGSNMTETTLSAEGATAVAQNSAVLRLAGGRYTPVTSALIDLALGNVPQLTINIPEIAGGIPGIQLADKRARIAVRNNLPVIHIAAPNSRGVSHNRYQEFNVGTSGLVLNNATHDTQSLLAGQIEANPHFNGQSAELIINEVVGTLASNLQGLLEVVGQKAPVFIANPNGITCHGCGFINTPVVTLSTGKPVFDKDGALAALDVKKGTITFDGKGLDATAQDDVDIISRVTILNGKVQAKNLTLTQGPNWVDFKHGTLVPMTGYGFAPWKAIDTGLLGGMYANKIRLVSTEPGKAVNLTNLNATQGDIRLTADGEMILGNIQAKTDITVSSKGIKTAGQSHMQAGKDITLAANTLNNIGKIIAEGDMRLFIDRLYNQNKGLIQANNHLWLQKDASGNLSTGINNTSSTLKTNNGDIVIRTKALNNAWDANVAAGMNAYINATKLDNSQSQFHAKKNLILTGHDFNNGMDGKLSAALNVVADFIHQFSGSALISAKNILLHAGDITGMGHLEAENDLSVIGECQIDVNDSKLVAKKNLTLMAGKDIAVYQAGLTGENVVLLAREGDIRMGIGGLHISADNQVQMIAGNSLNLQGTLAAKKNLTLTAGKDITAYDAGLTGENVELLAREGDIQMRGDGVSISASNQMQMFAGNALDLYGIVLDKADNMTLNAGHKISADRAKLTAKKNLTLTAGKGITAYDAGLTGENVELFARDGDIQMGRNGASISASNNVHLFASQELDLQGILLDKSTHLTLNAGHKINARRAKLAAKKNLTLIAGHDIAADHAELTGENVELLVHEGDIRMG
;
A
#
# COMPACT_ATOMS: atom_id res chain seq x y z
N MET A 1 -54.57 -22.77 -6.23
CA MET A 1 -55.14 -21.53 -6.81
C MET A 1 -55.10 -21.67 -8.32
N PHE A 2 -56.22 -21.40 -8.98
CA PHE A 2 -56.28 -21.35 -10.44
C PHE A 2 -56.28 -19.89 -10.90
N ASP A 3 -55.76 -19.61 -12.08
CA ASP A 3 -55.95 -18.31 -12.72
C ASP A 3 -57.34 -18.17 -13.36
N LYS A 4 -57.60 -16.99 -13.93
CA LYS A 4 -58.83 -16.62 -14.63
C LYS A 4 -59.19 -17.54 -15.81
N ASP A 5 -58.20 -18.24 -16.37
CA ASP A 5 -58.34 -19.10 -17.56
C ASP A 5 -58.47 -20.59 -17.14
N GLY A 6 -58.47 -20.86 -15.83
CA GLY A 6 -58.66 -22.20 -15.25
C GLY A 6 -57.37 -23.02 -15.10
N ALA A 7 -56.20 -22.46 -15.43
CA ALA A 7 -54.93 -23.15 -15.26
C ALA A 7 -54.40 -23.03 -13.81
N LEU A 8 -53.64 -24.02 -13.34
CA LEU A 8 -53.14 -24.05 -11.97
C LEU A 8 -51.96 -23.07 -11.80
N ALA A 9 -52.25 -21.87 -11.26
CA ALA A 9 -51.28 -20.78 -11.18
C ALA A 9 -50.38 -20.85 -9.92
N ALA A 10 -50.92 -21.31 -8.78
CA ALA A 10 -50.14 -21.42 -7.54
C ALA A 10 -50.67 -22.49 -6.59
N LEU A 11 -49.80 -23.08 -5.78
CA LEU A 11 -50.15 -23.95 -4.65
C LEU A 11 -49.95 -23.20 -3.33
N GLU A 12 -50.98 -23.17 -2.48
CA GLU A 12 -50.96 -22.53 -1.17
C GLU A 12 -50.97 -23.62 -0.08
N VAL A 13 -49.89 -23.74 0.68
CA VAL A 13 -49.65 -24.85 1.61
C VAL A 13 -49.54 -24.33 3.03
N LYS A 14 -50.64 -24.43 3.79
CA LYS A 14 -50.73 -23.95 5.19
C LYS A 14 -50.55 -25.05 6.24
N LYS A 15 -50.84 -26.30 5.86
CA LYS A 15 -50.93 -27.50 6.71
C LYS A 15 -50.88 -28.77 5.86
N GLY A 16 -50.62 -29.91 6.52
CA GLY A 16 -50.55 -31.23 5.87
C GLY A 16 -49.12 -31.74 5.70
N ALA A 17 -48.95 -33.05 5.86
CA ALA A 17 -47.68 -33.75 5.75
C ALA A 17 -47.74 -34.77 4.60
N ILE A 18 -46.62 -34.99 3.92
CA ILE A 18 -46.45 -36.12 3.00
C ILE A 18 -45.54 -37.15 3.68
N THR A 19 -46.02 -38.38 3.82
CA THR A 19 -45.25 -39.49 4.40
C THR A 19 -45.06 -40.58 3.36
N LEU A 20 -43.82 -40.82 2.94
CA LEU A 20 -43.45 -41.98 2.14
C LEU A 20 -43.17 -43.16 3.07
N GLY A 21 -43.87 -44.27 2.91
CA GLY A 21 -43.65 -45.49 3.69
C GLY A 21 -42.35 -46.21 3.34
N GLU A 22 -42.12 -47.38 3.94
CA GLU A 22 -40.87 -48.16 3.82
C GLU A 22 -40.46 -48.51 2.38
N LYS A 23 -41.44 -48.61 1.47
CA LYS A 23 -41.19 -48.86 0.03
C LYS A 23 -40.69 -47.63 -0.74
N GLY A 24 -40.73 -46.44 -0.13
CA GLY A 24 -40.31 -45.19 -0.75
C GLY A 24 -41.23 -44.74 -1.89
N LEU A 25 -40.64 -44.06 -2.88
CA LEU A 25 -41.29 -43.61 -4.11
C LEU A 25 -40.29 -43.65 -5.27
N ASP A 26 -40.62 -44.37 -6.34
CA ASP A 26 -39.86 -44.34 -7.58
C ASP A 26 -40.60 -43.52 -8.65
N ALA A 27 -40.02 -42.38 -9.00
CA ALA A 27 -40.47 -41.46 -10.04
C ALA A 27 -39.44 -41.32 -11.17
N THR A 28 -38.50 -42.27 -11.32
CA THR A 28 -37.44 -42.22 -12.35
C THR A 28 -37.96 -42.24 -13.79
N ALA A 29 -39.22 -42.62 -14.01
CA ALA A 29 -39.89 -42.49 -15.30
C ALA A 29 -40.18 -41.01 -15.69
N GLN A 30 -40.34 -40.10 -14.73
CA GLN A 30 -40.68 -38.69 -14.94
C GLN A 30 -39.42 -37.83 -15.09
N ASP A 31 -39.51 -36.73 -15.84
CA ASP A 31 -38.38 -35.81 -16.03
C ASP A 31 -38.10 -34.91 -14.82
N SER A 32 -39.13 -34.58 -14.04
CA SER A 32 -39.01 -34.02 -12.69
C SER A 32 -40.10 -34.55 -11.76
N ILE A 33 -39.88 -34.41 -10.46
CA ILE A 33 -40.93 -34.49 -9.44
C ILE A 33 -40.75 -33.33 -8.45
N ASP A 34 -41.83 -32.58 -8.25
CA ASP A 34 -41.89 -31.48 -7.29
C ASP A 34 -42.81 -31.89 -6.12
N ILE A 35 -42.23 -32.09 -4.94
CA ILE A 35 -42.96 -32.46 -3.74
C ILE A 35 -43.13 -31.20 -2.87
N ILE A 36 -44.37 -30.72 -2.75
CA ILE A 36 -44.72 -29.49 -2.03
C ILE A 36 -45.66 -29.85 -0.88
N SER A 37 -45.23 -29.64 0.37
CA SER A 37 -46.00 -29.99 1.58
C SER A 37 -45.57 -29.09 2.75
N ARG A 38 -46.26 -29.10 3.90
CA ARG A 38 -45.74 -28.36 5.06
C ARG A 38 -44.59 -29.11 5.72
N THR A 39 -44.68 -30.44 5.77
CA THR A 39 -43.58 -31.34 6.17
C THR A 39 -43.52 -32.58 5.30
N THR A 40 -42.34 -33.20 5.22
CA THR A 40 -42.15 -34.49 4.54
C THR A 40 -41.40 -35.47 5.41
N GLN A 41 -41.95 -36.68 5.52
CA GLN A 41 -41.31 -37.83 6.18
C GLN A 41 -41.03 -38.90 5.12
N LEU A 42 -39.83 -39.45 5.10
CA LEU A 42 -39.44 -40.54 4.22
C LEU A 42 -38.96 -41.70 5.09
N HIS A 43 -39.69 -42.81 5.06
CA HIS A 43 -39.30 -44.07 5.70
C HIS A 43 -38.71 -45.07 4.69
N GLY A 44 -38.60 -44.68 3.41
CA GLY A 44 -38.01 -45.45 2.32
C GLY A 44 -37.44 -44.53 1.23
N PRO A 45 -36.74 -45.08 0.23
CA PRO A 45 -35.98 -44.29 -0.74
C PRO A 45 -36.85 -43.52 -1.74
N LEU A 46 -36.53 -42.25 -1.98
CA LEU A 46 -37.12 -41.41 -3.03
C LEU A 46 -36.17 -41.40 -4.24
N ARG A 47 -36.67 -41.81 -5.41
CA ARG A 47 -35.90 -41.88 -6.67
C ARG A 47 -36.56 -41.04 -7.76
N ALA A 48 -35.80 -40.24 -8.51
CA ALA A 48 -36.32 -39.38 -9.58
C ALA A 48 -35.28 -39.10 -10.68
N LYS A 49 -35.64 -38.42 -11.78
CA LYS A 49 -34.64 -37.77 -12.64
C LYS A 49 -34.23 -36.41 -12.06
N ASN A 50 -35.16 -35.49 -11.84
CA ASN A 50 -34.89 -34.25 -11.10
C ASN A 50 -35.86 -34.13 -9.92
N LEU A 51 -35.39 -33.67 -8.77
CA LEU A 51 -36.17 -33.57 -7.55
C LEU A 51 -36.18 -32.14 -7.01
N THR A 52 -37.37 -31.53 -6.93
CA THR A 52 -37.61 -30.36 -6.08
C THR A 52 -38.42 -30.78 -4.85
N LEU A 53 -38.05 -30.29 -3.68
CA LEU A 53 -38.74 -30.58 -2.43
C LEU A 53 -38.89 -29.30 -1.62
N THR A 54 -40.14 -28.89 -1.37
CA THR A 54 -40.49 -27.63 -0.71
C THR A 54 -41.30 -27.88 0.56
N GLN A 55 -40.80 -27.38 1.68
CA GLN A 55 -41.42 -27.45 3.01
C GLN A 55 -41.61 -26.09 3.68
N GLY A 56 -42.50 -26.09 4.69
CA GLY A 56 -42.93 -24.91 5.41
C GLY A 56 -44.22 -24.28 4.85
N PRO A 57 -44.70 -23.21 5.50
CA PRO A 57 -45.93 -22.54 5.11
C PRO A 57 -45.65 -21.63 3.92
N ASN A 58 -45.95 -22.08 2.69
CA ASN A 58 -45.61 -21.37 1.45
C ASN A 58 -46.79 -21.23 0.49
N GLN A 59 -46.84 -20.10 -0.20
CA GLN A 59 -47.46 -19.99 -1.51
C GLN A 59 -46.36 -20.16 -2.57
N VAL A 60 -46.51 -21.18 -3.42
CA VAL A 60 -45.60 -21.47 -4.53
C VAL A 60 -46.29 -21.07 -5.84
N ASP A 61 -45.75 -20.07 -6.52
CA ASP A 61 -46.15 -19.69 -7.88
C ASP A 61 -45.61 -20.73 -8.88
N LEU A 62 -46.51 -21.43 -9.56
CA LEU A 62 -46.18 -22.53 -10.47
C LEU A 62 -45.88 -22.06 -11.90
N GLN A 63 -46.12 -20.78 -12.21
CA GLN A 63 -45.77 -20.17 -13.50
C GLN A 63 -44.43 -19.44 -13.44
N ARG A 64 -44.00 -19.01 -12.25
CA ARG A 64 -42.77 -18.22 -12.02
C ARG A 64 -41.73 -18.91 -11.13
N GLY A 65 -42.08 -20.01 -10.47
CA GLY A 65 -41.21 -20.69 -9.49
C GLY A 65 -40.96 -19.90 -8.20
N ALA A 66 -41.73 -18.83 -7.95
CA ALA A 66 -41.52 -17.94 -6.83
C ALA A 66 -42.12 -18.53 -5.54
N LEU A 67 -41.30 -18.59 -4.48
CA LEU A 67 -41.76 -18.92 -3.12
C LEU A 67 -42.11 -17.65 -2.35
N VAL A 68 -43.30 -17.61 -1.76
CA VAL A 68 -43.70 -16.59 -0.78
C VAL A 68 -44.07 -17.28 0.53
N PRO A 69 -43.33 -17.07 1.63
CA PRO A 69 -43.73 -17.56 2.95
C PRO A 69 -45.05 -16.94 3.41
N ILE A 70 -45.94 -17.77 3.97
CA ILE A 70 -47.29 -17.36 4.41
C ILE A 70 -47.53 -17.72 5.88
N ALA A 71 -48.65 -17.26 6.44
CA ALA A 71 -49.04 -17.59 7.81
C ALA A 71 -49.32 -19.10 7.97
N LYS A 72 -48.74 -19.71 9.00
CA LYS A 72 -48.90 -21.14 9.33
C LYS A 72 -50.26 -21.44 9.99
N GLU A 73 -50.90 -22.55 9.61
CA GLU A 73 -52.11 -23.05 10.25
C GLU A 73 -51.87 -24.40 10.93
N GLY A 74 -52.42 -24.58 12.14
CA GLY A 74 -52.39 -25.85 12.87
C GLY A 74 -51.05 -26.19 13.52
N TYR A 75 -50.91 -27.45 13.94
CA TYR A 75 -49.82 -27.96 14.78
C TYR A 75 -48.41 -27.60 14.27
N THR A 76 -47.46 -27.38 15.18
CA THR A 76 -46.05 -27.12 14.86
C THR A 76 -45.24 -28.41 14.90
N PRO A 77 -44.76 -28.91 13.75
CA PRO A 77 -44.06 -30.20 13.66
C PRO A 77 -42.72 -30.19 14.40
N TRP A 78 -42.14 -31.37 14.68
CA TRP A 78 -40.80 -31.47 15.29
C TRP A 78 -39.68 -31.22 14.28
N LYS A 79 -39.77 -31.84 13.09
CA LYS A 79 -38.88 -31.67 11.94
C LYS A 79 -39.68 -31.16 10.73
N ALA A 80 -39.03 -30.42 9.83
CA ALA A 80 -39.59 -30.02 8.54
C ALA A 80 -39.41 -31.13 7.49
N ILE A 81 -38.21 -31.73 7.44
CA ILE A 81 -37.87 -32.92 6.67
C ILE A 81 -37.32 -33.97 7.62
N ASP A 82 -37.72 -35.23 7.46
CA ASP A 82 -37.08 -36.37 8.12
C ASP A 82 -36.96 -37.57 7.18
N THR A 83 -35.73 -37.96 6.82
CA THR A 83 -35.48 -39.17 6.01
C THR A 83 -35.25 -40.45 6.82
N GLY A 84 -35.31 -40.39 8.16
CA GLY A 84 -35.21 -41.57 9.03
C GLY A 84 -33.93 -42.40 8.83
N SER A 85 -33.96 -43.69 9.18
CA SER A 85 -32.84 -44.63 8.99
C SER A 85 -32.89 -45.43 7.68
N LEU A 86 -34.01 -45.35 6.94
CA LEU A 86 -34.30 -46.17 5.75
C LEU A 86 -34.61 -45.31 4.51
N GLY A 87 -34.78 -44.00 4.67
CA GLY A 87 -35.03 -43.05 3.58
C GLY A 87 -33.76 -42.35 3.11
N GLY A 88 -33.74 -42.02 1.83
CA GLY A 88 -32.70 -41.25 1.17
C GLY A 88 -33.21 -40.73 -0.18
N MET A 89 -32.57 -39.71 -0.75
CA MET A 89 -33.01 -39.04 -1.97
C MET A 89 -32.00 -39.23 -3.10
N PHE A 90 -32.43 -39.83 -4.20
CA PHE A 90 -31.57 -40.22 -5.33
C PHE A 90 -32.13 -39.63 -6.63
N ALA A 91 -31.43 -38.68 -7.23
CA ALA A 91 -31.83 -38.03 -8.49
C ALA A 91 -30.61 -37.59 -9.29
N ASN A 92 -30.78 -37.07 -10.51
CA ASN A 92 -29.71 -36.38 -11.25
C ASN A 92 -29.31 -35.07 -10.56
N LYS A 93 -30.33 -34.29 -10.13
CA LYS A 93 -30.23 -33.02 -9.39
C LYS A 93 -31.24 -33.01 -8.23
N ILE A 94 -30.88 -32.37 -7.12
CA ILE A 94 -31.72 -32.25 -5.91
C ILE A 94 -31.79 -30.78 -5.45
N HIS A 95 -33.00 -30.24 -5.29
CA HIS A 95 -33.23 -28.90 -4.76
C HIS A 95 -34.20 -28.94 -3.57
N LEU A 96 -33.73 -28.56 -2.37
CA LEU A 96 -34.49 -28.61 -1.12
C LEU A 96 -34.68 -27.18 -0.55
N VAL A 97 -35.93 -26.81 -0.25
CA VAL A 97 -36.26 -25.49 0.34
C VAL A 97 -37.21 -25.65 1.52
N SER A 98 -36.76 -25.32 2.74
CA SER A 98 -37.52 -25.46 3.98
C SER A 98 -37.69 -24.13 4.73
N THR A 99 -38.86 -23.51 4.63
CA THR A 99 -39.15 -22.19 5.23
C THR A 99 -39.77 -22.24 6.63
N GLU A 100 -40.02 -23.41 7.21
CA GLU A 100 -40.57 -23.55 8.58
C GLU A 100 -39.51 -23.13 9.62
N PRO A 101 -39.63 -21.96 10.29
CA PRO A 101 -38.50 -21.39 11.02
C PRO A 101 -38.17 -22.14 12.31
N GLY A 102 -36.88 -22.37 12.56
CA GLY A 102 -36.40 -23.03 13.77
C GLY A 102 -36.79 -24.51 13.90
N LYS A 103 -37.08 -25.20 12.79
CA LYS A 103 -37.36 -26.64 12.75
C LYS A 103 -36.25 -27.40 12.04
N ALA A 104 -35.97 -28.60 12.53
CA ALA A 104 -34.84 -29.39 12.04
C ALA A 104 -35.16 -30.03 10.68
N VAL A 105 -34.17 -30.01 9.79
CA VAL A 105 -34.13 -30.67 8.49
C VAL A 105 -33.16 -31.84 8.63
N ASN A 106 -33.67 -33.06 8.79
CA ASN A 106 -32.86 -34.26 9.04
C ASN A 106 -32.71 -35.09 7.76
N LEU A 107 -31.47 -35.18 7.26
CA LEU A 107 -31.14 -35.70 5.93
C LEU A 107 -30.02 -36.75 6.02
N THR A 108 -30.38 -38.02 5.91
CA THR A 108 -29.50 -39.17 6.20
C THR A 108 -28.68 -39.63 5.00
N ASN A 109 -29.24 -39.55 3.79
CA ASN A 109 -28.55 -39.93 2.55
C ASN A 109 -29.12 -39.15 1.34
N LEU A 110 -28.28 -38.36 0.65
CA LEU A 110 -28.61 -37.72 -0.64
C LEU A 110 -27.60 -38.14 -1.72
N THR A 111 -28.07 -38.33 -2.96
CA THR A 111 -27.19 -38.56 -4.12
C THR A 111 -27.73 -37.84 -5.35
N ALA A 112 -27.01 -36.81 -5.82
CA ALA A 112 -27.16 -36.19 -7.13
C ALA A 112 -26.21 -36.86 -8.14
N THR A 113 -26.75 -37.75 -8.98
CA THR A 113 -26.01 -38.68 -9.85
C THR A 113 -25.45 -38.05 -11.12
N GLN A 114 -25.83 -36.82 -11.47
CA GLN A 114 -25.34 -36.11 -12.66
C GLN A 114 -25.07 -34.61 -12.45
N GLY A 115 -25.59 -34.00 -11.38
CA GLY A 115 -25.49 -32.57 -11.10
C GLY A 115 -25.36 -32.26 -9.61
N ASP A 116 -26.11 -31.26 -9.19
CA ASP A 116 -25.96 -30.49 -7.94
C ASP A 116 -27.00 -30.86 -6.87
N ILE A 117 -26.62 -30.59 -5.61
CA ILE A 117 -27.49 -30.56 -4.43
C ILE A 117 -27.55 -29.11 -3.92
N ASN A 118 -28.72 -28.48 -4.01
CA ASN A 118 -28.96 -27.14 -3.45
C ASN A 118 -29.93 -27.24 -2.27
N LEU A 119 -29.57 -26.67 -1.12
CA LEU A 119 -30.37 -26.67 0.11
C LEU A 119 -30.49 -25.25 0.69
N THR A 120 -31.72 -24.82 1.00
CA THR A 120 -31.99 -23.61 1.80
C THR A 120 -32.97 -23.91 2.93
N ALA A 121 -32.62 -23.58 4.18
CA ALA A 121 -33.42 -23.88 5.36
C ALA A 121 -33.43 -22.74 6.42
N GLU A 122 -34.62 -22.35 6.88
CA GLU A 122 -34.83 -21.39 7.99
C GLU A 122 -34.62 -21.99 9.40
N GLY A 123 -33.93 -23.13 9.48
CA GLY A 123 -33.74 -23.91 10.72
C GLY A 123 -32.39 -24.60 10.78
N GLN A 124 -32.26 -25.57 11.69
CA GLN A 124 -31.08 -26.44 11.80
C GLN A 124 -31.15 -27.54 10.75
N VAL A 125 -30.02 -27.85 10.11
CA VAL A 125 -29.87 -28.94 9.15
C VAL A 125 -28.95 -29.99 9.76
N ILE A 126 -29.43 -31.22 9.87
CA ILE A 126 -28.65 -32.37 10.38
C ILE A 126 -28.34 -33.27 9.19
N LEU A 127 -27.05 -33.54 8.96
CA LEU A 127 -26.53 -34.10 7.72
C LEU A 127 -25.81 -35.43 7.92
N GLY A 128 -26.29 -36.45 7.20
CA GLY A 128 -25.64 -37.73 6.95
C GLY A 128 -24.78 -37.69 5.67
N ASP A 129 -24.80 -38.79 4.91
CA ASP A 129 -24.03 -38.90 3.67
C ASP A 129 -24.67 -38.13 2.52
N MET A 130 -23.87 -37.43 1.72
CA MET A 130 -24.32 -36.65 0.58
C MET A 130 -23.27 -36.64 -0.54
N GLN A 131 -23.67 -37.03 -1.76
CA GLN A 131 -22.79 -37.03 -2.92
C GLN A 131 -23.42 -36.29 -4.10
N ALA A 132 -22.68 -35.39 -4.74
CA ALA A 132 -23.07 -34.67 -5.96
C ALA A 132 -22.01 -34.86 -7.06
N LYS A 133 -22.42 -34.80 -8.33
CA LYS A 133 -21.50 -34.82 -9.48
C LYS A 133 -21.04 -33.44 -9.94
N THR A 134 -21.73 -32.38 -9.56
CA THR A 134 -21.15 -31.04 -9.56
C THR A 134 -21.12 -30.51 -8.12
N ASP A 135 -22.07 -29.69 -7.72
CA ASP A 135 -21.91 -28.80 -6.57
C ASP A 135 -22.81 -29.19 -5.40
N ILE A 136 -22.39 -28.82 -4.20
CA ILE A 136 -23.23 -28.89 -2.99
C ILE A 136 -23.30 -27.49 -2.37
N ASN A 137 -24.42 -26.80 -2.53
CA ASN A 137 -24.66 -25.46 -2.00
C ASN A 137 -25.68 -25.52 -0.87
N MET A 138 -25.32 -25.09 0.34
CA MET A 138 -26.18 -25.14 1.52
C MET A 138 -26.26 -23.82 2.27
N ARG A 139 -27.50 -23.40 2.56
CA ARG A 139 -27.82 -22.26 3.41
C ARG A 139 -28.75 -22.71 4.53
N GLY A 140 -28.35 -22.51 5.79
CA GLY A 140 -29.10 -22.94 6.97
C GLY A 140 -28.94 -21.95 8.13
N LYS A 141 -29.74 -22.04 9.20
CA LYS A 141 -29.43 -21.30 10.44
C LYS A 141 -28.47 -22.06 11.35
N GLY A 142 -28.57 -23.38 11.37
CA GLY A 142 -27.50 -24.24 11.85
C GLY A 142 -27.24 -25.34 10.83
N ILE A 143 -26.01 -25.80 10.73
CA ILE A 143 -25.62 -27.00 9.98
C ILE A 143 -24.79 -27.88 10.92
N ASP A 144 -25.17 -29.15 11.02
CA ASP A 144 -24.62 -30.14 11.94
C ASP A 144 -24.31 -31.43 11.16
N MET A 145 -23.02 -31.78 11.07
CA MET A 145 -22.52 -32.99 10.43
C MET A 145 -21.90 -33.93 11.45
N ALA A 146 -22.55 -35.07 11.66
CA ALA A 146 -22.10 -36.10 12.59
C ALA A 146 -20.78 -36.77 12.15
N LYS A 147 -20.05 -37.34 13.12
CA LYS A 147 -18.72 -37.95 12.93
C LYS A 147 -18.61 -39.08 11.91
N GLN A 148 -19.73 -39.63 11.44
CA GLN A 148 -19.78 -40.71 10.43
C GLN A 148 -20.31 -40.24 9.06
N SER A 149 -20.58 -38.95 8.89
CA SER A 149 -21.17 -38.35 7.68
C SER A 149 -20.11 -38.02 6.62
N HIS A 150 -20.44 -38.23 5.35
CA HIS A 150 -19.58 -37.95 4.20
C HIS A 150 -20.25 -36.99 3.22
N MET A 151 -19.71 -35.78 3.05
CA MET A 151 -20.13 -34.86 1.98
C MET A 151 -19.09 -34.87 0.85
N GLN A 152 -19.51 -35.16 -0.38
CA GLN A 152 -18.65 -35.20 -1.57
C GLN A 152 -19.25 -34.44 -2.76
N ALA A 153 -18.59 -33.36 -3.20
CA ALA A 153 -18.90 -32.63 -4.42
C ALA A 153 -17.91 -32.98 -5.55
N GLY A 154 -18.40 -33.07 -6.79
CA GLY A 154 -17.57 -33.24 -7.99
C GLY A 154 -17.04 -31.94 -8.60
N GLN A 155 -17.45 -30.79 -8.05
CA GLN A 155 -16.91 -29.45 -8.33
C GLN A 155 -16.79 -28.66 -7.03
N HIS A 156 -17.76 -27.81 -6.64
CA HIS A 156 -17.62 -26.95 -5.46
C HIS A 156 -18.58 -27.33 -4.30
N LEU A 157 -18.11 -27.15 -3.06
CA LEU A 157 -18.87 -27.39 -1.83
C LEU A 157 -18.95 -26.07 -1.05
N ILE A 158 -20.15 -25.49 -0.93
CA ILE A 158 -20.36 -24.18 -0.30
C ILE A 158 -21.38 -24.28 0.83
N LEU A 159 -20.93 -24.11 2.07
CA LEU A 159 -21.77 -24.01 3.27
C LEU A 159 -21.82 -22.56 3.77
N THR A 160 -23.01 -22.05 4.08
CA THR A 160 -23.20 -20.71 4.68
C THR A 160 -24.31 -20.73 5.73
N THR A 161 -24.00 -20.35 6.97
CA THR A 161 -24.94 -20.50 8.10
C THR A 161 -24.64 -19.56 9.28
N ASP A 162 -25.49 -19.52 10.33
CA ASP A 162 -25.10 -18.86 11.58
C ASP A 162 -24.17 -19.76 12.42
N ILE A 163 -24.44 -21.07 12.47
CA ILE A 163 -23.65 -22.05 13.24
C ILE A 163 -23.32 -23.25 12.35
N LEU A 164 -22.03 -23.58 12.18
CA LEU A 164 -21.57 -24.81 11.54
C LEU A 164 -20.77 -25.65 12.53
N GLN A 165 -21.26 -26.87 12.78
CA GLN A 165 -20.53 -27.93 13.48
C GLN A 165 -20.28 -29.07 12.48
N ASN A 166 -19.02 -29.42 12.26
CA ASN A 166 -18.65 -30.55 11.40
C ASN A 166 -17.64 -31.47 12.08
N GLN A 167 -18.06 -32.72 12.30
CA GLN A 167 -17.25 -33.81 12.83
C GLN A 167 -16.93 -34.87 11.75
N GLY A 168 -17.56 -34.75 10.57
CA GLY A 168 -17.52 -35.72 9.48
C GLY A 168 -16.45 -35.42 8.42
N ARG A 169 -16.53 -36.11 7.28
CA ARG A 169 -15.62 -35.93 6.15
C ARG A 169 -16.27 -35.08 5.05
N THR A 170 -15.53 -34.11 4.55
CA THR A 170 -15.96 -33.19 3.48
C THR A 170 -14.92 -33.17 2.37
N HIS A 171 -15.38 -33.32 1.13
CA HIS A 171 -14.56 -33.43 -0.06
C HIS A 171 -15.15 -32.66 -1.24
N ALA A 172 -14.31 -31.95 -1.99
CA ALA A 172 -14.66 -31.38 -3.28
C ALA A 172 -13.50 -31.56 -4.27
N ASP A 173 -13.77 -32.00 -5.49
CA ASP A 173 -12.76 -32.06 -6.56
C ASP A 173 -12.27 -30.65 -6.96
N GLY A 174 -13.08 -29.60 -6.69
CA GLY A 174 -12.75 -28.18 -6.81
C GLY A 174 -12.51 -27.51 -5.46
N ASP A 175 -13.39 -26.58 -5.06
CA ASP A 175 -13.24 -25.78 -3.83
C ASP A 175 -14.18 -26.21 -2.70
N VAL A 176 -13.70 -26.10 -1.45
CA VAL A 176 -14.53 -26.15 -0.23
C VAL A 176 -14.58 -24.78 0.42
N THR A 177 -15.77 -24.18 0.50
CA THR A 177 -16.02 -22.94 1.23
C THR A 177 -16.99 -23.19 2.38
N MET A 178 -16.59 -22.88 3.61
CA MET A 178 -17.47 -22.90 4.78
C MET A 178 -17.47 -21.54 5.45
N LYS A 179 -18.65 -20.93 5.60
CA LYS A 179 -18.84 -19.62 6.25
C LYS A 179 -19.88 -19.72 7.35
N ALA A 180 -19.51 -19.39 8.58
CA ALA A 180 -20.42 -19.36 9.71
C ALA A 180 -20.11 -18.21 10.66
N LYS A 181 -21.06 -17.84 11.53
CA LYS A 181 -20.75 -16.94 12.65
C LYS A 181 -19.99 -17.69 13.73
N ALA A 182 -20.46 -18.89 14.07
CA ALA A 182 -19.72 -19.85 14.89
C ALA A 182 -19.31 -21.05 14.03
N LEU A 183 -18.01 -21.28 13.86
CA LEU A 183 -17.45 -22.39 13.09
C LEU A 183 -16.66 -23.32 14.02
N SER A 184 -17.11 -24.58 14.14
CA SER A 184 -16.38 -25.63 14.87
C SER A 184 -16.15 -26.84 13.96
N LEU A 185 -14.88 -27.21 13.80
CA LEU A 185 -14.46 -28.46 13.18
C LEU A 185 -13.88 -29.37 14.27
N GLU A 186 -14.45 -30.57 14.42
CA GLU A 186 -14.25 -31.45 15.59
C GLU A 186 -14.01 -32.91 15.14
N GLY A 187 -12.81 -33.17 14.62
CA GLY A 187 -12.45 -34.41 13.95
C GLY A 187 -12.81 -34.40 12.46
N GLY A 188 -12.58 -35.54 11.80
CA GLY A 188 -12.87 -35.70 10.37
C GLY A 188 -11.84 -35.02 9.47
N ASN A 189 -12.24 -34.72 8.24
CA ASN A 189 -11.35 -34.20 7.19
C ASN A 189 -12.07 -33.14 6.34
N VAL A 190 -11.36 -32.07 5.98
CA VAL A 190 -11.81 -31.02 5.03
C VAL A 190 -10.84 -30.99 3.85
N THR A 191 -11.31 -31.44 2.68
CA THR A 191 -10.42 -31.72 1.54
C THR A 191 -10.94 -31.08 0.25
N ALA A 192 -10.08 -30.33 -0.44
CA ALA A 192 -10.38 -29.68 -1.72
C ALA A 192 -9.30 -30.02 -2.77
N GLY A 193 -9.67 -30.13 -4.04
CA GLY A 193 -8.70 -30.21 -5.14
C GLY A 193 -8.02 -28.87 -5.44
N ASN A 194 -8.70 -27.76 -5.14
CA ASN A 194 -8.19 -26.39 -5.29
C ASN A 194 -8.20 -25.63 -3.94
N GLN A 195 -9.18 -24.78 -3.65
CA GLN A 195 -9.16 -23.95 -2.43
C GLN A 195 -9.96 -24.55 -1.28
N VAL A 196 -9.40 -24.51 -0.06
CA VAL A 196 -10.18 -24.56 1.19
C VAL A 196 -10.30 -23.15 1.76
N LEU A 197 -11.52 -22.63 1.92
CA LEU A 197 -11.82 -21.36 2.57
C LEU A 197 -12.74 -21.58 3.77
N LEU A 198 -12.23 -21.33 4.98
CA LEU A 198 -12.97 -21.45 6.23
C LEU A 198 -13.07 -20.07 6.90
N GLN A 199 -14.29 -19.61 7.17
CA GLN A 199 -14.54 -18.28 7.73
C GLN A 199 -15.48 -18.35 8.95
N GLY A 200 -15.01 -17.86 10.10
CA GLY A 200 -15.77 -17.58 11.31
C GLY A 200 -15.94 -16.08 11.56
N GLU A 201 -16.95 -15.69 12.35
CA GLU A 201 -17.11 -14.33 12.87
C GLU A 201 -16.95 -14.33 14.40
N ASN A 202 -17.98 -14.80 15.12
CA ASN A 202 -18.03 -14.87 16.57
C ASN A 202 -17.14 -15.97 17.18
N SER A 203 -16.83 -17.05 16.45
CA SER A 203 -15.88 -18.08 16.89
C SER A 203 -15.37 -18.94 15.73
N PHE A 204 -14.12 -19.40 15.84
CA PHE A 204 -13.51 -20.34 14.91
C PHE A 204 -12.55 -21.31 15.64
N THR A 205 -12.96 -22.57 15.72
CA THR A 205 -12.20 -23.67 16.36
C THR A 205 -11.97 -24.81 15.37
N VAL A 206 -10.74 -25.36 15.37
CA VAL A 206 -10.38 -26.61 14.70
C VAL A 206 -9.74 -27.56 15.72
N ARG A 207 -10.34 -28.73 15.93
CA ARG A 207 -9.91 -29.75 16.91
C ARG A 207 -9.75 -31.11 16.25
N GLY A 208 -8.51 -31.53 16.02
CA GLY A 208 -8.19 -32.87 15.48
C GLY A 208 -8.79 -33.16 14.09
N THR A 209 -9.09 -32.12 13.30
CA THR A 209 -9.58 -32.21 11.91
C THR A 209 -8.42 -31.99 10.95
N ASP A 210 -8.25 -32.88 9.96
CA ASP A 210 -7.28 -32.65 8.89
C ASP A 210 -7.84 -31.71 7.82
N ILE A 211 -7.01 -30.84 7.26
CA ILE A 211 -7.37 -29.89 6.21
C ILE A 211 -6.37 -29.99 5.06
N SER A 212 -6.81 -30.24 3.82
CA SER A 212 -5.92 -30.34 2.65
C SER A 212 -6.46 -29.65 1.40
N GLY A 213 -5.59 -28.95 0.67
CA GLY A 213 -5.91 -28.35 -0.63
C GLY A 213 -4.70 -27.76 -1.34
N LEU A 214 -4.91 -27.12 -2.50
CA LEU A 214 -3.88 -26.33 -3.17
C LEU A 214 -3.58 -25.07 -2.35
N ASP A 215 -4.60 -24.27 -2.05
CA ASP A 215 -4.54 -23.10 -1.16
C ASP A 215 -5.52 -23.29 0.00
N ILE A 216 -5.06 -23.06 1.23
CA ILE A 216 -5.90 -23.10 2.43
C ILE A 216 -5.93 -21.69 3.02
N THR A 217 -7.12 -21.17 3.30
CA THR A 217 -7.34 -19.86 3.92
C THR A 217 -8.31 -19.98 5.09
N LEU A 218 -7.82 -19.70 6.30
CA LEU A 218 -8.60 -19.62 7.53
C LEU A 218 -8.82 -18.13 7.87
N ILE A 219 -10.05 -17.72 8.20
CA ILE A 219 -10.40 -16.33 8.51
C ILE A 219 -11.28 -16.26 9.77
N ALA A 220 -10.93 -15.43 10.75
CA ALA A 220 -11.77 -15.12 11.93
C ALA A 220 -11.98 -13.60 12.11
N ASN A 221 -13.19 -13.15 11.79
CA ASN A 221 -13.60 -11.73 11.83
C ASN A 221 -14.12 -11.36 13.22
N GLY A 222 -13.24 -10.87 14.09
CA GLY A 222 -13.58 -10.37 15.43
C GLY A 222 -13.22 -11.32 16.57
N TYR A 223 -12.79 -12.56 16.28
CA TYR A 223 -12.41 -13.58 17.26
C TYR A 223 -11.00 -14.15 17.03
N HIS A 224 -10.59 -15.01 17.95
CA HIS A 224 -9.31 -15.71 17.99
C HIS A 224 -9.38 -17.03 17.20
N THR A 225 -8.39 -17.33 16.36
CA THR A 225 -8.31 -18.60 15.62
C THR A 225 -7.57 -19.65 16.44
N SER A 226 -8.18 -20.82 16.70
CA SER A 226 -7.54 -21.92 17.44
C SER A 226 -7.51 -23.21 16.62
N VAL A 227 -6.31 -23.76 16.42
CA VAL A 227 -6.08 -25.13 15.89
C VAL A 227 -5.38 -25.95 16.97
N SER A 228 -5.93 -27.14 17.27
CA SER A 228 -5.47 -27.96 18.41
C SER A 228 -5.80 -29.45 18.20
N PRO A 229 -5.20 -30.38 18.98
CA PRO A 229 -5.59 -31.78 18.99
C PRO A 229 -7.07 -31.99 19.36
N GLY A 230 -7.64 -33.10 18.87
CA GLY A 230 -8.97 -33.52 19.28
C GLY A 230 -8.97 -34.16 20.66
N ASP A 231 -10.01 -33.89 21.47
CA ASP A 231 -10.22 -34.51 22.79
C ASP A 231 -10.52 -36.02 22.65
N THR A 232 -9.49 -36.88 22.69
CA THR A 232 -9.62 -38.34 22.59
C THR A 232 -9.63 -39.01 23.97
N PRO A 233 -10.61 -39.89 24.28
CA PRO A 233 -10.58 -40.72 25.49
C PRO A 233 -9.47 -41.78 25.51
N GLU A 234 -8.86 -42.06 24.36
CA GLU A 234 -7.76 -43.00 24.19
C GLU A 234 -6.41 -42.27 24.22
N SER A 235 -5.36 -42.93 24.71
CA SER A 235 -4.18 -42.30 25.33
C SER A 235 -3.14 -41.67 24.38
N THR A 236 -3.55 -41.27 23.17
CA THR A 236 -2.73 -40.51 22.22
C THR A 236 -3.62 -39.54 21.45
N PRO A 237 -3.50 -38.21 21.64
CA PRO A 237 -4.31 -37.22 20.92
C PRO A 237 -4.14 -37.31 19.40
N ALA A 238 -5.23 -37.14 18.67
CA ALA A 238 -5.19 -37.00 17.21
C ALA A 238 -4.67 -35.59 16.85
N LEU A 239 -3.43 -35.53 16.36
CA LEU A 239 -2.78 -34.31 15.85
C LEU A 239 -3.43 -33.90 14.52
N PRO A 240 -4.02 -32.69 14.38
CA PRO A 240 -4.57 -32.25 13.11
C PRO A 240 -3.47 -32.02 12.08
N ILE A 241 -3.68 -32.47 10.84
CA ILE A 241 -2.77 -32.22 9.70
C ILE A 241 -3.31 -31.08 8.84
N ILE A 242 -2.52 -30.03 8.62
CA ILE A 242 -2.83 -28.98 7.64
C ILE A 242 -1.86 -29.10 6.46
N SER A 243 -2.40 -29.42 5.28
CA SER A 243 -1.63 -29.75 4.07
C SER A 243 -2.04 -28.88 2.88
N ALA A 244 -1.46 -27.68 2.78
CA ALA A 244 -1.59 -26.81 1.61
C ALA A 244 -0.45 -27.07 0.60
N VAL A 245 -0.73 -27.15 -0.70
CA VAL A 245 0.35 -27.37 -1.70
C VAL A 245 1.06 -26.06 -2.05
N ASN A 246 0.35 -24.94 -2.05
CA ASN A 246 0.82 -23.62 -2.47
C ASN A 246 0.92 -22.67 -1.26
N THR A 247 -0.22 -22.23 -0.70
CA THR A 247 -0.23 -21.33 0.47
C THR A 247 -1.17 -21.81 1.58
N LEU A 248 -0.72 -21.73 2.82
CA LEU A 248 -1.56 -21.68 4.01
C LEU A 248 -1.65 -20.23 4.51
N ARG A 249 -2.87 -19.69 4.59
CA ARG A 249 -3.18 -18.37 5.13
C ARG A 249 -4.04 -18.51 6.39
N ILE A 250 -3.70 -17.80 7.45
CA ILE A 250 -4.49 -17.75 8.70
C ILE A 250 -4.63 -16.29 9.10
N LEU A 251 -5.85 -15.74 9.00
CA LEU A 251 -6.13 -14.32 9.18
C LEU A 251 -7.12 -14.15 10.34
N SER A 252 -6.69 -13.52 11.43
CA SER A 252 -7.49 -13.31 12.64
C SER A 252 -7.47 -11.83 13.00
N GLU A 253 -8.62 -11.28 13.39
CA GLU A 253 -8.63 -9.93 13.99
C GLU A 253 -8.01 -9.96 15.39
N GLN A 254 -8.28 -11.00 16.17
CA GLN A 254 -7.65 -11.24 17.48
C GLN A 254 -6.43 -12.17 17.32
N GLY A 255 -6.11 -13.02 18.30
CA GLY A 255 -4.94 -13.90 18.27
C GLY A 255 -5.06 -15.15 17.37
N ILE A 256 -3.94 -15.82 17.18
CA ILE A 256 -3.83 -17.14 16.53
C ILE A 256 -3.07 -18.07 17.47
N SER A 257 -3.65 -19.24 17.79
CA SER A 257 -2.94 -20.31 18.50
C SER A 257 -2.97 -21.60 17.69
N LEU A 258 -1.78 -22.14 17.42
CA LEU A 258 -1.58 -23.41 16.75
C LEU A 258 -0.83 -24.34 17.71
N SER A 259 -1.55 -25.34 18.23
CA SER A 259 -1.01 -26.32 19.16
C SER A 259 -0.94 -27.70 18.50
N ASP A 260 0.20 -28.36 18.62
CA ASP A 260 0.45 -29.77 18.26
C ASP A 260 -0.13 -30.17 16.88
N THR A 261 0.01 -29.27 15.91
CA THR A 261 -0.56 -29.36 14.55
C THR A 261 0.53 -29.69 13.53
N LEU A 262 0.31 -30.70 12.68
CA LEU A 262 1.24 -31.07 11.62
C LEU A 262 1.00 -30.22 10.37
N ILE A 263 1.77 -29.14 10.22
CA ILE A 263 1.71 -28.24 9.06
C ILE A 263 2.74 -28.68 8.01
N ASN A 264 2.31 -28.84 6.76
CA ASN A 264 3.21 -29.16 5.66
C ASN A 264 3.97 -27.90 5.15
N ARG A 265 4.86 -28.09 4.17
CA ARG A 265 5.81 -27.05 3.73
C ARG A 265 5.27 -26.03 2.72
N ALA A 266 4.00 -25.67 2.80
CA ALA A 266 3.41 -24.57 2.04
C ALA A 266 4.14 -23.24 2.30
N LYS A 267 3.90 -22.21 1.47
CA LYS A 267 4.08 -20.83 1.92
C LYS A 267 3.12 -20.55 3.08
N ASN A 268 3.61 -20.06 4.21
CA ASN A 268 2.80 -19.75 5.39
C ASN A 268 2.62 -18.23 5.51
N ILE A 269 1.37 -17.75 5.69
CA ILE A 269 1.05 -16.33 5.94
C ILE A 269 0.03 -16.23 7.09
N PHE A 270 0.49 -15.95 8.32
CA PHE A 270 -0.37 -15.83 9.49
C PHE A 270 -0.43 -14.36 9.97
N VAL A 271 -1.62 -13.82 10.18
CA VAL A 271 -1.85 -12.42 10.57
C VAL A 271 -2.84 -12.36 11.73
N ALA A 272 -2.38 -11.94 12.90
CA ALA A 272 -3.18 -11.64 14.08
C ALA A 272 -3.22 -10.12 14.29
N SER A 273 -4.36 -9.47 14.08
CA SER A 273 -4.39 -8.00 13.91
C SER A 273 -4.24 -7.22 15.22
N ASN A 274 -4.77 -7.75 16.33
CA ASN A 274 -4.78 -7.09 17.64
C ASN A 274 -3.95 -7.80 18.72
N GLU A 275 -3.89 -9.14 18.70
CA GLU A 275 -3.29 -9.95 19.78
C GLU A 275 -2.07 -10.76 19.31
N GLN A 276 -1.78 -11.89 19.95
CA GLN A 276 -0.55 -12.66 19.76
C GLN A 276 -0.68 -13.77 18.71
N ILE A 277 0.47 -14.25 18.20
CA ILE A 277 0.61 -15.53 17.50
C ILE A 277 1.40 -16.47 18.41
N ASP A 278 0.74 -17.51 18.92
CA ASP A 278 1.32 -18.57 19.75
C ASP A 278 1.42 -19.87 18.92
N ILE A 279 2.63 -20.41 18.72
CA ILE A 279 2.81 -21.72 18.07
C ILE A 279 3.77 -22.58 18.88
N ASN A 280 3.32 -23.75 19.32
CA ASN A 280 4.12 -24.67 20.15
C ASN A 280 4.87 -25.76 19.35
N GLN A 281 4.70 -25.81 18.03
CA GLN A 281 5.30 -26.82 17.15
C GLN A 281 6.27 -26.23 16.12
N ARG A 282 7.16 -27.06 15.57
CA ARG A 282 8.04 -26.66 14.45
C ARG A 282 7.22 -26.21 13.24
N LEU A 283 7.53 -25.02 12.72
CA LEU A 283 6.95 -24.50 11.46
C LEU A 283 8.00 -24.55 10.33
N ALA A 284 7.61 -25.03 9.15
CA ALA A 284 8.48 -25.10 7.99
C ALA A 284 7.74 -24.76 6.69
N ALA A 285 8.45 -24.17 5.73
CA ALA A 285 8.00 -23.83 4.39
C ALA A 285 9.08 -24.17 3.35
N ASP A 286 8.70 -24.59 2.15
CA ASP A 286 9.62 -24.66 1.00
C ASP A 286 9.69 -23.30 0.26
N GLU A 287 8.75 -22.38 0.52
CA GLU A 287 8.85 -20.96 0.16
C GLU A 287 9.01 -20.06 1.39
N ASN A 288 8.03 -19.18 1.69
CA ASN A 288 8.13 -18.14 2.72
C ASN A 288 7.41 -18.52 4.02
N ILE A 289 7.82 -17.90 5.13
CA ILE A 289 7.04 -17.79 6.38
C ILE A 289 6.83 -16.31 6.72
N GLU A 290 5.59 -15.85 6.65
CA GLU A 290 5.17 -14.47 6.93
C GLU A 290 4.25 -14.48 8.16
N LEU A 291 4.74 -14.06 9.34
CA LEU A 291 3.98 -13.98 10.58
C LEU A 291 3.88 -12.51 11.04
N HIS A 292 2.66 -12.01 11.23
CA HIS A 292 2.41 -10.62 11.62
C HIS A 292 1.42 -10.54 12.79
N ALA A 293 1.86 -10.05 13.94
CA ALA A 293 1.05 -9.88 15.14
C ALA A 293 0.99 -8.41 15.58
N GLY A 294 -0.21 -7.89 15.85
CA GLY A 294 -0.40 -6.61 16.54
C GLY A 294 0.06 -6.64 18.00
N GLY A 295 -0.05 -7.81 18.64
CA GLY A 295 0.53 -8.11 19.94
C GLY A 295 1.93 -8.72 19.82
N GLY A 296 2.14 -9.87 20.48
CA GLY A 296 3.40 -10.60 20.49
C GLY A 296 3.48 -11.74 19.45
N ILE A 297 4.67 -12.23 19.19
CA ILE A 297 4.89 -13.52 18.53
C ILE A 297 5.64 -14.41 19.53
N ASN A 298 5.10 -15.59 19.81
CA ASN A 298 5.60 -16.53 20.80
C ASN A 298 5.88 -17.90 20.16
N LEU A 299 7.17 -18.15 19.95
CA LEU A 299 7.75 -19.31 19.27
C LEU A 299 8.96 -19.80 20.09
N ALA A 300 8.90 -19.67 21.42
CA ALA A 300 10.01 -19.91 22.34
C ALA A 300 10.58 -21.34 22.20
N GLY A 301 11.85 -21.45 21.82
CA GLY A 301 12.53 -22.74 21.57
C GLY A 301 12.12 -23.45 20.27
N ILE A 302 11.19 -22.91 19.49
CA ILE A 302 10.69 -23.49 18.24
C ILE A 302 11.62 -23.15 17.07
N SER A 303 11.95 -24.15 16.24
CA SER A 303 12.70 -23.92 15.01
C SER A 303 11.79 -23.51 13.86
N LEU A 304 12.14 -22.44 13.14
CA LEU A 304 11.50 -22.00 11.91
C LEU A 304 12.44 -22.24 10.71
N THR A 305 11.90 -22.74 9.61
CA THR A 305 12.71 -23.04 8.41
C THR A 305 11.94 -22.72 7.13
N ALA A 306 12.41 -21.80 6.31
CA ALA A 306 11.78 -21.42 5.05
C ALA A 306 12.77 -21.53 3.89
N GLY A 307 12.38 -22.13 2.76
CA GLY A 307 13.23 -22.27 1.57
C GLY A 307 13.49 -20.95 0.83
N LYS A 308 12.75 -19.89 1.15
CA LYS A 308 12.97 -18.52 0.67
C LYS A 308 12.97 -17.54 1.85
N ASP A 309 11.98 -16.65 1.96
CA ASP A 309 12.03 -15.51 2.89
C ASP A 309 11.27 -15.78 4.20
N ILE A 310 11.82 -15.32 5.33
CA ILE A 310 11.10 -15.26 6.61
C ILE A 310 10.85 -13.80 6.98
N THR A 311 9.61 -13.44 7.28
CA THR A 311 9.23 -12.12 7.80
C THR A 311 8.40 -12.30 9.06
N LEU A 312 8.97 -11.93 10.22
CA LEU A 312 8.28 -11.92 11.51
C LEU A 312 8.10 -10.46 11.96
N THR A 313 6.86 -10.04 12.18
CA THR A 313 6.51 -8.69 12.64
C THR A 313 5.67 -8.77 13.91
N SER A 314 6.18 -8.25 15.02
CA SER A 314 5.50 -8.19 16.31
C SER A 314 5.35 -6.74 16.77
N GLY A 315 4.14 -6.33 17.12
CA GLY A 315 3.86 -5.04 17.76
C GLY A 315 4.41 -4.93 19.18
N ASN A 316 4.77 -6.06 19.81
CA ASN A 316 5.39 -6.15 21.12
C ASN A 316 6.65 -7.02 21.07
N SER A 317 6.68 -8.14 21.79
CA SER A 317 7.82 -9.06 21.90
C SER A 317 7.81 -10.11 20.79
N LEU A 318 9.00 -10.52 20.36
CA LEU A 318 9.21 -11.58 19.38
C LEU A 318 10.13 -12.63 20.01
N ASP A 319 9.54 -13.66 20.61
CA ASP A 319 10.27 -14.77 21.23
C ASP A 319 10.35 -15.92 20.22
N VAL A 320 11.56 -16.35 19.88
CA VAL A 320 11.82 -17.31 18.78
C VAL A 320 12.98 -18.26 19.11
N GLY A 321 12.83 -19.53 18.76
CA GLY A 321 13.97 -20.44 18.60
C GLY A 321 14.63 -20.28 17.23
N ASN A 322 15.52 -21.23 16.87
CA ASN A 322 16.37 -21.14 15.67
C ASN A 322 15.60 -20.80 14.38
N VAL A 323 15.97 -19.71 13.71
CA VAL A 323 15.34 -19.25 12.46
C VAL A 323 16.30 -19.44 11.28
N THR A 324 15.84 -20.07 10.21
CA THR A 324 16.63 -20.30 8.99
C THR A 324 15.82 -19.98 7.74
N ALA A 325 16.27 -18.97 6.99
CA ALA A 325 15.71 -18.57 5.70
C ALA A 325 16.67 -18.96 4.54
N GLY A 326 16.15 -19.44 3.42
CA GLY A 326 16.93 -19.70 2.21
C GLY A 326 17.25 -18.44 1.38
N ASN A 327 16.65 -17.31 1.72
CA ASN A 327 16.88 -16.02 1.07
C ASN A 327 16.93 -14.90 2.11
N ASN A 328 15.88 -14.07 2.28
CA ASN A 328 15.91 -12.95 3.23
C ASN A 328 15.27 -13.29 4.58
N LEU A 329 15.72 -12.61 5.63
CA LEU A 329 15.21 -12.72 7.00
C LEU A 329 14.89 -11.33 7.54
N THR A 330 13.62 -11.03 7.75
CA THR A 330 13.14 -9.77 8.36
C THR A 330 12.52 -10.07 9.72
N LEU A 331 13.10 -9.51 10.79
CA LEU A 331 12.57 -9.55 12.15
C LEU A 331 12.29 -8.13 12.63
N ILE A 332 11.04 -7.86 13.03
CA ILE A 332 10.62 -6.56 13.56
C ILE A 332 9.91 -6.80 14.89
N ALA A 333 10.42 -6.20 15.97
CA ALA A 333 9.82 -6.27 17.30
C ALA A 333 9.60 -4.86 17.89
N GLY A 334 8.39 -4.59 18.37
CA GLY A 334 8.07 -3.34 19.07
C GLY A 334 8.81 -3.15 20.40
N SER A 335 9.19 -4.26 21.06
CA SER A 335 9.92 -4.26 22.33
C SER A 335 11.16 -5.18 22.33
N ASN A 336 11.02 -6.43 22.78
CA ASN A 336 12.12 -7.35 23.04
C ASN A 336 12.16 -8.52 22.04
N MET A 337 13.38 -8.99 21.75
CA MET A 337 13.65 -10.30 21.17
C MET A 337 14.49 -11.13 22.16
N THR A 338 14.33 -12.45 22.10
CA THR A 338 15.14 -13.41 22.88
C THR A 338 16.41 -13.82 22.13
N GLU A 339 17.40 -14.39 22.83
CA GLU A 339 18.66 -14.80 22.20
C GLU A 339 18.43 -15.96 21.22
N THR A 340 18.72 -15.74 19.93
CA THR A 340 18.27 -16.60 18.84
C THR A 340 19.41 -16.91 17.86
N THR A 341 19.50 -18.16 17.38
CA THR A 341 20.33 -18.47 16.20
C THR A 341 19.58 -18.05 14.94
N LEU A 342 20.11 -17.04 14.24
CA LEU A 342 19.55 -16.54 12.97
C LEU A 342 20.47 -16.93 11.80
N SER A 343 19.88 -17.41 10.71
CA SER A 343 20.60 -17.78 9.49
C SER A 343 19.79 -17.42 8.24
N ALA A 344 20.45 -16.80 7.26
CA ALA A 344 19.91 -16.46 5.95
C ALA A 344 21.03 -16.49 4.90
N GLU A 345 20.74 -16.89 3.67
CA GLU A 345 21.71 -16.79 2.55
C GLU A 345 21.76 -15.38 1.93
N GLY A 346 20.66 -14.62 2.07
CA GLY A 346 20.48 -13.26 1.59
C GLY A 346 20.42 -12.20 2.71
N ALA A 347 19.55 -11.20 2.57
CA ALA A 347 19.55 -10.04 3.44
C ALA A 347 18.88 -10.32 4.80
N THR A 348 19.57 -10.01 5.90
CA THR A 348 19.04 -10.10 7.27
C THR A 348 18.79 -8.72 7.88
N ALA A 349 17.53 -8.33 8.00
CA ALA A 349 17.10 -7.10 8.66
C ALA A 349 16.46 -7.41 10.02
N VAL A 350 17.06 -6.89 11.08
CA VAL A 350 16.57 -7.01 12.45
C VAL A 350 16.33 -5.61 13.00
N ALA A 351 15.11 -5.35 13.48
CA ALA A 351 14.69 -4.06 14.01
C ALA A 351 14.19 -4.19 15.46
N GLN A 352 14.92 -3.57 16.39
CA GLN A 352 14.58 -3.48 17.81
C GLN A 352 14.65 -2.02 18.30
N ASN A 353 13.91 -1.70 19.35
CA ASN A 353 13.77 -0.33 19.86
C ASN A 353 14.88 0.11 20.85
N SER A 354 16.14 -0.27 20.60
CA SER A 354 17.35 0.24 21.29
C SER A 354 18.65 -0.08 20.54
N ALA A 355 19.77 0.50 21.01
CA ALA A 355 20.94 0.77 20.17
C ALA A 355 21.87 -0.41 19.86
N VAL A 356 22.51 -0.31 18.67
CA VAL A 356 23.67 -1.08 18.15
C VAL A 356 23.40 -2.51 17.66
N LEU A 357 23.11 -2.64 16.35
CA LEU A 357 23.91 -3.45 15.41
C LEU A 357 23.58 -3.12 13.93
N ARG A 358 24.23 -3.81 12.97
CA ARG A 358 24.36 -3.39 11.55
C ARG A 358 23.41 -4.14 10.59
N LEU A 359 23.11 -3.48 9.46
CA LEU A 359 22.06 -3.78 8.48
C LEU A 359 22.34 -4.96 7.51
N ALA A 360 21.24 -5.58 7.02
CA ALA A 360 21.07 -5.97 5.63
C ALA A 360 19.57 -5.99 5.18
N GLY A 361 19.10 -4.98 4.42
CA GLY A 361 17.93 -5.01 3.51
C GLY A 361 16.47 -5.05 4.07
N GLY A 362 15.66 -4.00 3.82
CA GLY A 362 14.17 -3.98 4.04
C GLY A 362 13.35 -4.14 2.74
N ARG A 363 12.07 -3.72 2.58
CA ARG A 363 11.11 -2.83 3.34
C ARG A 363 9.66 -3.02 2.80
N TYR A 364 8.55 -2.76 3.54
CA TYR A 364 7.15 -2.62 3.02
C TYR A 364 6.18 -1.80 3.95
N THR A 365 4.95 -1.41 3.51
CA THR A 365 3.96 -0.48 4.17
C THR A 365 2.49 -0.59 3.66
N PRO A 366 1.39 -0.43 4.47
CA PRO A 366 0.19 0.42 4.10
C PRO A 366 -0.79 0.88 5.26
N VAL A 367 -1.98 1.48 4.93
CA VAL A 367 -3.23 1.86 5.72
C VAL A 367 -4.46 2.02 4.75
N THR A 368 -5.78 2.31 4.99
CA THR A 368 -6.68 2.92 6.06
C THR A 368 -8.17 2.38 5.88
N SER A 369 -9.40 2.93 6.14
CA SER A 369 -10.12 4.19 6.59
C SER A 369 -11.65 3.90 6.97
N ALA A 370 -12.52 4.85 7.45
CA ALA A 370 -13.92 4.58 7.99
C ALA A 370 -14.99 5.74 7.97
N LEU A 371 -16.33 5.48 8.20
CA LEU A 371 -17.54 6.39 8.01
C LEU A 371 -18.85 6.02 8.82
N ILE A 372 -19.88 6.92 9.03
CA ILE A 372 -21.38 6.61 9.13
C ILE A 372 -22.39 7.83 9.10
N ASP A 373 -23.61 7.62 8.51
CA ASP A 373 -24.67 8.61 8.08
C ASP A 373 -26.12 8.22 8.57
N LEU A 374 -27.35 8.76 8.26
CA LEU A 374 -27.97 9.84 7.41
C LEU A 374 -29.46 10.17 7.84
N ALA A 375 -30.13 11.27 7.38
CA ALA A 375 -31.58 11.62 7.59
C ALA A 375 -32.08 12.84 6.71
N LEU A 376 -33.36 13.28 6.52
CA LEU A 376 -34.76 12.73 6.39
C LEU A 376 -35.79 13.84 5.90
N GLY A 377 -37.02 13.49 5.45
CA GLY A 377 -38.21 14.40 5.18
C GLY A 377 -38.60 14.64 3.69
N ASN A 378 -39.71 15.28 3.22
CA ASN A 378 -41.03 15.76 3.76
C ASN A 378 -42.04 16.09 2.58
N VAL A 379 -43.35 16.35 2.81
CA VAL A 379 -44.49 16.55 1.82
C VAL A 379 -45.64 17.47 2.39
N PRO A 380 -46.87 17.74 1.82
CA PRO A 380 -47.57 17.40 0.53
C PRO A 380 -48.51 18.51 -0.15
N GLN A 381 -49.27 18.13 -1.23
CA GLN A 381 -50.58 18.71 -1.75
C GLN A 381 -50.60 20.14 -2.41
N LEU A 382 -51.66 20.71 -3.07
CA LEU A 382 -53.14 20.48 -3.16
C LEU A 382 -53.77 20.23 -4.59
N THR A 383 -54.62 21.13 -5.19
CA THR A 383 -55.87 20.74 -5.97
C THR A 383 -56.48 21.83 -6.94
N ILE A 384 -57.48 21.47 -7.80
CA ILE A 384 -58.58 22.29 -8.47
C ILE A 384 -58.27 23.06 -9.81
N ASN A 385 -59.15 23.33 -10.82
CA ASN A 385 -60.37 22.74 -11.50
C ASN A 385 -60.78 23.61 -12.77
N ILE A 386 -61.50 23.37 -13.93
CA ILE A 386 -62.33 22.42 -14.81
C ILE A 386 -62.41 23.07 -16.27
N PRO A 387 -63.01 22.61 -17.44
CA PRO A 387 -63.35 21.31 -18.13
C PRO A 387 -62.98 21.23 -19.69
N GLU A 388 -63.50 20.30 -20.54
CA GLU A 388 -62.94 19.82 -21.87
C GLU A 388 -63.71 20.01 -23.20
N ILE A 389 -63.00 19.99 -24.35
CA ILE A 389 -63.55 19.87 -25.74
C ILE A 389 -62.64 18.97 -26.61
N ALA A 390 -63.14 18.07 -27.46
CA ALA A 390 -62.27 17.19 -28.27
C ALA A 390 -61.95 17.68 -29.70
N GLY A 391 -60.67 17.61 -30.07
CA GLY A 391 -60.14 17.96 -31.41
C GLY A 391 -58.61 17.87 -31.45
N GLY A 392 -58.03 17.54 -32.61
CA GLY A 392 -56.56 17.48 -32.77
C GLY A 392 -55.92 18.87 -32.65
N ILE A 393 -54.79 18.95 -31.95
CA ILE A 393 -54.19 20.21 -31.48
C ILE A 393 -52.84 20.41 -32.21
N PRO A 394 -52.47 21.63 -32.62
CA PRO A 394 -51.18 21.88 -33.27
C PRO A 394 -50.00 21.27 -32.48
N GLY A 395 -49.25 20.37 -33.13
CA GLY A 395 -48.14 19.63 -32.53
C GLY A 395 -48.49 18.29 -31.87
N ILE A 396 -49.76 17.83 -31.87
CA ILE A 396 -50.13 16.52 -31.31
C ILE A 396 -51.05 15.77 -32.28
N GLN A 397 -50.53 14.70 -32.88
CA GLN A 397 -51.24 13.86 -33.84
C GLN A 397 -51.03 12.38 -33.50
N LEU A 398 -52.12 11.66 -33.19
CA LEU A 398 -52.09 10.21 -32.98
C LEU A 398 -51.76 9.46 -34.29
N ALA A 399 -51.03 8.35 -34.19
CA ALA A 399 -50.74 7.46 -35.31
C ALA A 399 -51.79 6.34 -35.48
N ASP A 400 -52.59 6.06 -34.46
CA ASP A 400 -53.70 5.11 -34.49
C ASP A 400 -54.90 5.58 -33.61
N LYS A 401 -55.94 4.75 -33.50
CA LYS A 401 -57.20 5.06 -32.79
C LYS A 401 -57.29 4.46 -31.36
N ARG A 402 -56.17 4.01 -30.78
CA ARG A 402 -56.17 3.35 -29.45
C ARG A 402 -56.24 4.32 -28.29
N ALA A 403 -55.79 5.56 -28.51
CA ALA A 403 -55.93 6.70 -27.60
C ALA A 403 -56.94 7.72 -28.18
N ARG A 404 -57.38 8.68 -27.38
CA ARG A 404 -58.26 9.79 -27.79
C ARG A 404 -57.72 11.13 -27.28
N ILE A 405 -57.52 12.10 -28.19
CA ILE A 405 -57.20 13.49 -27.81
C ILE A 405 -58.49 14.24 -27.45
N ALA A 406 -58.41 14.99 -26.36
CA ALA A 406 -59.38 15.96 -25.87
C ALA A 406 -58.65 17.23 -25.37
N VAL A 407 -59.37 18.29 -24.97
CA VAL A 407 -58.78 19.62 -24.69
C VAL A 407 -59.32 20.30 -23.41
N ARG A 408 -58.71 20.00 -22.25
CA ARG A 408 -58.77 20.59 -20.87
C ARG A 408 -58.69 22.13 -20.75
N ASN A 409 -59.51 22.92 -21.46
CA ASN A 409 -59.43 24.39 -21.63
C ASN A 409 -58.23 24.86 -22.48
N ASN A 410 -58.28 24.65 -23.80
CA ASN A 410 -57.16 24.97 -24.70
C ASN A 410 -55.83 24.26 -24.34
N LEU A 411 -55.89 23.27 -23.43
CA LEU A 411 -54.82 22.41 -22.96
C LEU A 411 -55.03 20.98 -23.48
N PRO A 412 -54.03 20.32 -24.06
CA PRO A 412 -54.11 18.91 -24.42
C PRO A 412 -54.45 17.98 -23.25
N VAL A 413 -55.40 17.08 -23.46
CA VAL A 413 -55.64 15.89 -22.63
C VAL A 413 -55.69 14.66 -23.53
N ILE A 414 -54.97 13.61 -23.17
CA ILE A 414 -54.91 12.36 -23.93
C ILE A 414 -55.49 11.26 -23.05
N HIS A 415 -56.65 10.75 -23.42
CA HIS A 415 -57.10 9.46 -22.91
C HIS A 415 -56.20 8.39 -23.52
N ILE A 416 -55.27 7.90 -22.72
CA ILE A 416 -54.26 6.94 -23.16
C ILE A 416 -54.90 5.58 -23.49
N ALA A 417 -54.25 4.80 -24.34
CA ALA A 417 -54.70 3.48 -24.70
C ALA A 417 -54.83 2.57 -23.45
N ALA A 418 -55.80 1.66 -23.49
CA ALA A 418 -55.97 0.64 -22.46
C ALA A 418 -54.64 -0.10 -22.18
N PRO A 419 -54.26 -0.33 -20.91
CA PRO A 419 -53.05 -1.07 -20.59
C PRO A 419 -53.15 -2.53 -21.07
N ASN A 420 -52.02 -3.10 -21.45
CA ASN A 420 -51.93 -4.53 -21.75
C ASN A 420 -51.84 -5.39 -20.48
N SER A 421 -51.72 -6.72 -20.63
CA SER A 421 -51.60 -7.68 -19.52
C SER A 421 -50.35 -7.53 -18.64
N ARG A 422 -49.46 -6.59 -18.97
CA ARG A 422 -48.23 -6.23 -18.25
C ARG A 422 -48.28 -4.80 -17.70
N GLY A 423 -49.47 -4.19 -17.65
CA GLY A 423 -49.70 -2.84 -17.12
C GLY A 423 -49.29 -1.70 -18.08
N VAL A 424 -48.80 -2.00 -19.29
CA VAL A 424 -48.21 -0.99 -20.18
C VAL A 424 -49.26 -0.40 -21.11
N SER A 425 -49.43 0.93 -21.06
CA SER A 425 -50.17 1.70 -22.08
C SER A 425 -49.19 2.18 -23.16
N HIS A 426 -49.32 1.67 -24.39
CA HIS A 426 -48.48 2.06 -25.53
C HIS A 426 -49.24 3.00 -26.48
N ASN A 427 -48.86 4.27 -26.46
CA ASN A 427 -49.47 5.36 -27.22
C ASN A 427 -48.54 5.77 -28.36
N ARG A 428 -49.08 5.91 -29.58
CA ARG A 428 -48.28 6.12 -30.80
C ARG A 428 -48.69 7.40 -31.50
N TYR A 429 -47.69 8.16 -31.96
CA TYR A 429 -47.88 9.51 -32.47
C TYR A 429 -47.12 9.73 -33.78
N GLN A 430 -47.71 10.51 -34.69
CA GLN A 430 -46.97 11.13 -35.80
C GLN A 430 -46.24 12.39 -35.30
N GLU A 431 -46.89 13.15 -34.42
CA GLU A 431 -46.35 14.31 -33.71
C GLU A 431 -46.73 14.25 -32.23
N PHE A 432 -45.78 14.53 -31.34
CA PHE A 432 -46.00 14.67 -29.90
C PHE A 432 -45.18 15.84 -29.37
N ASN A 433 -45.86 16.91 -28.96
CA ASN A 433 -45.27 18.12 -28.39
C ASN A 433 -46.08 18.52 -27.15
N VAL A 434 -45.44 19.22 -26.21
CA VAL A 434 -46.10 19.80 -25.02
C VAL A 434 -45.94 21.31 -25.11
N GLY A 435 -47.05 22.03 -25.30
CA GLY A 435 -47.06 23.49 -25.34
C GLY A 435 -46.81 24.11 -23.97
N THR A 436 -46.64 25.44 -23.92
CA THR A 436 -46.40 26.19 -22.68
C THR A 436 -47.52 26.07 -21.65
N SER A 437 -48.76 25.82 -22.08
CA SER A 437 -49.89 25.52 -21.19
C SER A 437 -49.73 24.19 -20.44
N GLY A 438 -48.99 23.23 -21.01
CA GLY A 438 -48.85 21.86 -20.53
C GLY A 438 -49.60 20.80 -21.35
N LEU A 439 -49.77 19.60 -20.77
CA LEU A 439 -50.48 18.44 -21.32
C LEU A 439 -50.90 17.48 -20.19
N VAL A 440 -52.04 16.80 -20.32
CA VAL A 440 -52.45 15.73 -19.39
C VAL A 440 -52.55 14.37 -20.10
N LEU A 441 -52.07 13.32 -19.45
CA LEU A 441 -52.33 11.92 -19.76
C LEU A 441 -53.40 11.39 -18.78
N ASN A 442 -54.57 11.01 -19.27
CA ASN A 442 -55.66 10.52 -18.45
C ASN A 442 -55.49 9.02 -18.15
N ASN A 443 -55.00 8.71 -16.95
CA ASN A 443 -54.84 7.38 -16.37
C ASN A 443 -55.89 7.10 -15.26
N ALA A 444 -57.05 7.77 -15.31
CA ALA A 444 -58.10 7.66 -14.32
C ALA A 444 -59.13 6.58 -14.68
N THR A 445 -59.47 5.71 -13.71
CA THR A 445 -60.51 4.68 -13.84
C THR A 445 -61.90 5.17 -13.44
N HIS A 446 -61.98 6.34 -12.81
CA HIS A 446 -63.18 7.03 -12.32
C HIS A 446 -62.97 8.54 -12.49
N ASP A 447 -64.03 9.35 -12.51
CA ASP A 447 -63.93 10.81 -12.70
C ASP A 447 -63.03 11.45 -11.64
N THR A 448 -61.98 12.16 -12.08
CA THR A 448 -60.86 12.58 -11.23
C THR A 448 -60.44 14.03 -11.49
N GLN A 449 -59.97 14.69 -10.44
CA GLN A 449 -59.39 16.02 -10.46
C GLN A 449 -57.97 16.02 -11.05
N SER A 450 -57.77 16.63 -12.22
CA SER A 450 -56.44 17.06 -12.71
C SER A 450 -56.07 18.42 -12.11
N LEU A 451 -54.76 18.67 -12.01
CA LEU A 451 -54.13 19.92 -11.58
C LEU A 451 -53.95 20.94 -12.71
N LEU A 452 -53.74 20.50 -13.95
CA LEU A 452 -53.60 21.40 -15.12
C LEU A 452 -54.94 21.71 -15.80
N ALA A 453 -55.89 20.77 -15.77
CA ALA A 453 -57.07 20.76 -16.64
C ALA A 453 -58.41 20.64 -15.88
N GLY A 454 -58.32 20.37 -14.58
CA GLY A 454 -59.46 20.23 -13.69
C GLY A 454 -60.19 18.89 -13.77
N GLN A 455 -61.50 18.86 -13.51
CA GLN A 455 -62.26 17.60 -13.45
C GLN A 455 -62.24 16.95 -14.83
N ILE A 456 -61.67 15.73 -14.89
CA ILE A 456 -61.62 14.88 -16.07
C ILE A 456 -62.50 13.67 -15.83
N GLU A 457 -63.32 13.29 -16.81
CA GLU A 457 -64.03 12.01 -16.78
C GLU A 457 -63.03 10.83 -16.76
N ALA A 458 -63.48 9.67 -16.27
CA ALA A 458 -62.77 8.41 -16.41
C ALA A 458 -62.28 8.19 -17.85
N ASN A 459 -61.11 7.56 -18.03
CA ASN A 459 -60.61 7.24 -19.36
C ASN A 459 -61.58 6.23 -20.04
N PRO A 460 -62.22 6.58 -21.18
CA PRO A 460 -63.24 5.74 -21.83
C PRO A 460 -62.67 4.47 -22.47
N HIS A 461 -61.35 4.26 -22.44
CA HIS A 461 -60.69 3.03 -22.85
C HIS A 461 -60.52 2.04 -21.68
N PHE A 462 -60.80 2.42 -20.43
CA PHE A 462 -60.50 1.62 -19.23
C PHE A 462 -61.73 0.93 -18.65
N ASN A 463 -61.68 -0.41 -18.54
CA ASN A 463 -62.65 -1.20 -17.77
C ASN A 463 -62.19 -1.40 -16.32
N GLY A 464 -61.95 -0.29 -15.60
CA GLY A 464 -61.55 -0.29 -14.18
C GLY A 464 -60.07 -0.58 -13.88
N GLN A 465 -59.21 -0.78 -14.89
CA GLN A 465 -57.76 -0.91 -14.74
C GLN A 465 -57.02 0.27 -15.35
N SER A 466 -56.09 0.85 -14.60
CA SER A 466 -55.17 1.91 -15.04
C SER A 466 -53.81 1.33 -15.48
N ALA A 467 -53.02 2.13 -16.19
CA ALA A 467 -51.67 1.78 -16.59
C ALA A 467 -50.66 1.92 -15.44
N GLU A 468 -49.76 0.95 -15.34
CA GLU A 468 -48.60 0.93 -14.44
C GLU A 468 -47.33 1.49 -15.11
N LEU A 469 -47.35 1.66 -16.45
CA LEU A 469 -46.34 2.34 -17.26
C LEU A 469 -47.00 2.98 -18.48
N ILE A 470 -46.69 4.26 -18.75
CA ILE A 470 -47.25 4.99 -19.90
C ILE A 470 -46.12 5.32 -20.89
N ILE A 471 -46.17 4.71 -22.08
CA ILE A 471 -45.20 4.93 -23.16
C ILE A 471 -45.83 5.80 -24.24
N ASN A 472 -45.13 6.86 -24.63
CA ASN A 472 -45.47 7.75 -25.73
C ASN A 472 -44.38 7.65 -26.82
N GLU A 473 -44.65 6.92 -27.90
CA GLU A 473 -43.72 6.70 -29.02
C GLU A 473 -44.09 7.56 -30.23
N VAL A 474 -43.17 8.42 -30.67
CA VAL A 474 -43.27 9.10 -31.96
C VAL A 474 -42.74 8.18 -33.05
N VAL A 475 -43.64 7.72 -33.92
CA VAL A 475 -43.34 6.90 -35.10
C VAL A 475 -43.25 7.72 -36.40
N GLY A 476 -43.58 9.01 -36.33
CA GLY A 476 -43.41 9.98 -37.41
C GLY A 476 -41.96 10.43 -37.61
N THR A 477 -41.77 11.46 -38.44
CA THR A 477 -40.44 11.97 -38.86
C THR A 477 -39.96 13.21 -38.10
N LEU A 478 -40.83 13.85 -37.31
CA LEU A 478 -40.54 15.10 -36.61
C LEU A 478 -40.01 14.86 -35.18
N ALA A 479 -39.20 15.80 -34.70
CA ALA A 479 -38.70 15.84 -33.32
C ALA A 479 -39.76 16.43 -32.37
N SER A 480 -39.68 16.08 -31.09
CA SER A 480 -40.60 16.57 -30.04
C SER A 480 -40.07 17.83 -29.37
N ASN A 481 -40.96 18.77 -29.06
CA ASN A 481 -40.69 20.00 -28.33
C ASN A 481 -41.57 20.06 -27.08
N LEU A 482 -40.96 20.20 -25.90
CA LEU A 482 -41.61 20.12 -24.59
C LEU A 482 -41.36 21.45 -23.84
N GLN A 483 -42.40 22.28 -23.71
CA GLN A 483 -42.31 23.67 -23.26
C GLN A 483 -43.15 23.98 -22.00
N GLY A 484 -43.76 22.95 -21.41
CA GLY A 484 -44.64 23.07 -20.25
C GLY A 484 -44.75 21.75 -19.47
N LEU A 485 -45.67 21.72 -18.51
CA LEU A 485 -45.84 20.59 -17.59
C LEU A 485 -46.64 19.44 -18.21
N LEU A 486 -46.23 18.20 -17.96
CA LEU A 486 -46.97 16.99 -18.30
C LEU A 486 -47.53 16.35 -17.02
N GLU A 487 -48.84 16.16 -16.94
CA GLU A 487 -49.52 15.51 -15.82
C GLU A 487 -50.01 14.10 -16.16
N VAL A 488 -49.92 13.17 -15.21
CA VAL A 488 -50.71 11.92 -15.22
C VAL A 488 -51.88 12.07 -14.24
N VAL A 489 -53.12 12.24 -14.73
CA VAL A 489 -54.29 12.28 -13.83
C VAL A 489 -54.79 10.87 -13.53
N GLY A 490 -55.24 10.62 -12.31
CA GLY A 490 -55.60 9.28 -11.83
C GLY A 490 -54.42 8.58 -11.15
N GLN A 491 -54.22 7.30 -11.47
CA GLN A 491 -53.18 6.50 -10.81
C GLN A 491 -51.76 6.99 -11.18
N LYS A 492 -50.91 7.25 -10.17
CA LYS A 492 -49.49 7.60 -10.32
C LYS A 492 -48.78 6.51 -11.13
N ALA A 493 -48.16 6.87 -12.26
CA ALA A 493 -47.46 5.94 -13.15
C ALA A 493 -46.20 6.58 -13.77
N PRO A 494 -45.12 5.83 -14.05
CA PRO A 494 -43.99 6.31 -14.85
C PRO A 494 -44.40 6.73 -16.26
N VAL A 495 -43.70 7.75 -16.78
CA VAL A 495 -43.91 8.26 -18.14
C VAL A 495 -42.62 8.12 -18.95
N PHE A 496 -42.74 7.41 -20.08
CA PHE A 496 -41.70 7.23 -21.07
C PHE A 496 -42.05 8.04 -22.33
N ILE A 497 -41.13 8.88 -22.82
CA ILE A 497 -41.27 9.61 -24.09
C ILE A 497 -40.15 9.15 -25.03
N ALA A 498 -40.52 8.53 -26.14
CA ALA A 498 -39.61 8.00 -27.15
C ALA A 498 -39.76 8.76 -28.48
N ASN A 499 -38.72 9.48 -28.91
CA ASN A 499 -38.67 10.08 -30.25
C ASN A 499 -37.27 9.94 -30.88
N PRO A 500 -37.06 8.95 -31.78
CA PRO A 500 -35.78 8.77 -32.48
C PRO A 500 -35.33 9.92 -33.39
N ASN A 501 -36.16 10.93 -33.62
CA ASN A 501 -35.79 12.15 -34.36
C ASN A 501 -35.20 13.23 -33.44
N GLY A 502 -35.50 13.19 -32.14
CA GLY A 502 -34.97 14.08 -31.12
C GLY A 502 -36.05 14.63 -30.17
N ILE A 503 -35.61 15.18 -29.03
CA ILE A 503 -36.48 15.83 -28.03
C ILE A 503 -35.81 17.13 -27.56
N THR A 504 -36.50 18.25 -27.68
CA THR A 504 -36.13 19.53 -27.06
C THR A 504 -37.00 19.77 -25.83
N CYS A 505 -36.40 20.08 -24.68
CA CYS A 505 -37.08 20.49 -23.46
C CYS A 505 -36.68 21.93 -23.13
N HIS A 506 -37.66 22.83 -23.02
CA HIS A 506 -37.47 24.25 -22.69
C HIS A 506 -38.45 24.65 -21.58
N GLY A 507 -38.12 24.29 -20.34
CA GLY A 507 -39.01 24.45 -19.18
C GLY A 507 -40.06 23.35 -19.06
N CYS A 508 -39.74 22.13 -19.49
CA CYS A 508 -40.60 20.97 -19.26
C CYS A 508 -40.48 20.46 -17.81
N GLY A 509 -41.52 19.78 -17.33
CA GLY A 509 -41.60 19.22 -15.97
C GLY A 509 -42.80 18.29 -15.82
N PHE A 510 -42.89 17.54 -14.71
CA PHE A 510 -43.79 16.38 -14.63
C PHE A 510 -44.59 16.31 -13.32
N ILE A 511 -45.89 16.05 -13.43
CA ILE A 511 -46.85 15.97 -12.32
C ILE A 511 -47.34 14.53 -12.16
N ASN A 512 -47.51 14.07 -10.91
CA ASN A 512 -48.00 12.73 -10.54
C ASN A 512 -47.29 11.56 -11.25
N THR A 513 -45.99 11.75 -11.51
CA THR A 513 -45.12 10.78 -12.19
C THR A 513 -43.95 10.44 -11.26
N PRO A 514 -43.68 9.16 -10.93
CA PRO A 514 -42.54 8.76 -10.10
C PRO A 514 -41.23 8.80 -10.89
N VAL A 515 -41.22 8.17 -12.07
CA VAL A 515 -40.04 8.03 -12.91
C VAL A 515 -40.34 8.59 -14.30
N VAL A 516 -39.42 9.39 -14.84
CA VAL A 516 -39.52 9.97 -16.18
C VAL A 516 -38.36 9.47 -17.02
N THR A 517 -38.66 8.89 -18.18
CA THR A 517 -37.62 8.53 -19.17
C THR A 517 -37.81 9.34 -20.45
N LEU A 518 -36.81 10.12 -20.82
CA LEU A 518 -36.71 10.81 -22.11
C LEU A 518 -35.73 10.05 -23.01
N SER A 519 -36.17 9.59 -24.19
CA SER A 519 -35.33 8.76 -25.05
C SER A 519 -35.43 9.05 -26.54
N THR A 520 -34.30 8.86 -27.24
CA THR A 520 -34.26 8.74 -28.71
C THR A 520 -34.06 7.30 -29.18
N GLY A 521 -34.15 6.33 -28.27
CA GLY A 521 -34.27 4.91 -28.60
C GLY A 521 -35.67 4.54 -29.05
N LYS A 522 -35.76 3.54 -29.94
CA LYS A 522 -37.04 2.92 -30.27
C LYS A 522 -37.39 1.86 -29.21
N PRO A 523 -38.60 1.88 -28.61
CA PRO A 523 -39.05 0.83 -27.70
C PRO A 523 -39.11 -0.55 -28.36
N VAL A 524 -38.60 -1.57 -27.66
CA VAL A 524 -38.68 -2.97 -28.06
C VAL A 524 -39.42 -3.74 -26.97
N PHE A 525 -40.45 -4.47 -27.36
CA PHE A 525 -41.34 -5.22 -26.46
C PHE A 525 -41.07 -6.72 -26.55
N ASP A 526 -41.29 -7.44 -25.44
CA ASP A 526 -41.30 -8.91 -25.44
C ASP A 526 -42.62 -9.48 -26.02
N LYS A 527 -42.68 -10.82 -26.12
CA LYS A 527 -43.84 -11.55 -26.63
C LYS A 527 -45.12 -11.35 -25.79
N ASP A 528 -45.00 -10.92 -24.54
CA ASP A 528 -46.10 -10.73 -23.59
C ASP A 528 -46.52 -9.25 -23.49
N GLY A 529 -45.79 -8.35 -24.17
CA GLY A 529 -46.08 -6.92 -24.27
C GLY A 529 -45.36 -6.04 -23.24
N ALA A 530 -44.43 -6.55 -22.44
CA ALA A 530 -43.64 -5.72 -21.54
C ALA A 530 -42.50 -5.02 -22.31
N LEU A 531 -42.08 -3.84 -21.83
CA LEU A 531 -40.92 -3.12 -22.38
C LEU A 531 -39.65 -3.90 -22.04
N ALA A 532 -38.99 -4.46 -23.05
CA ALA A 532 -37.82 -5.32 -22.88
C ALA A 532 -36.50 -4.56 -23.11
N ALA A 533 -36.46 -3.68 -24.12
CA ALA A 533 -35.24 -2.97 -24.49
C ALA A 533 -35.48 -1.65 -25.25
N LEU A 534 -34.40 -0.89 -25.48
CA LEU A 534 -34.34 0.25 -26.39
C LEU A 534 -33.27 0.07 -27.47
N ASP A 535 -33.66 0.38 -28.71
CA ASP A 535 -32.79 0.46 -29.87
C ASP A 535 -32.37 1.92 -30.13
N VAL A 536 -31.24 2.35 -29.55
CA VAL A 536 -30.74 3.73 -29.60
C VAL A 536 -29.72 3.88 -30.73
N LYS A 537 -30.12 4.44 -31.87
CA LYS A 537 -29.27 4.58 -33.07
C LYS A 537 -28.98 6.02 -33.52
N LYS A 538 -29.86 6.97 -33.20
CA LYS A 538 -29.78 8.38 -33.63
C LYS A 538 -30.56 9.28 -32.66
N GLY A 539 -30.62 10.58 -32.98
CA GLY A 539 -31.39 11.58 -32.24
C GLY A 539 -30.59 12.26 -31.12
N THR A 540 -30.95 13.52 -30.88
CA THR A 540 -30.37 14.37 -29.83
C THR A 540 -31.46 14.74 -28.83
N ILE A 541 -31.13 14.80 -27.54
CA ILE A 541 -31.97 15.45 -26.53
C ILE A 541 -31.33 16.78 -26.15
N THR A 542 -32.09 17.87 -26.22
CA THR A 542 -31.60 19.23 -25.96
C THR A 542 -32.39 19.87 -24.82
N PHE A 543 -31.72 20.21 -23.73
CA PHE A 543 -32.29 20.99 -22.63
C PHE A 543 -31.90 22.45 -22.80
N ASP A 544 -32.86 23.31 -23.11
CA ASP A 544 -32.62 24.69 -23.54
C ASP A 544 -33.33 25.73 -22.65
N GLY A 545 -32.77 26.94 -22.58
CA GLY A 545 -33.29 28.06 -21.79
C GLY A 545 -33.60 27.68 -20.34
N LYS A 546 -34.89 27.47 -20.03
CA LYS A 546 -35.36 27.05 -18.69
C LYS A 546 -34.96 25.63 -18.29
N GLY A 547 -34.64 24.74 -19.24
CA GLY A 547 -34.21 23.37 -18.96
C GLY A 547 -35.34 22.45 -18.47
N LEU A 548 -35.05 21.56 -17.51
CA LEU A 548 -35.97 20.59 -16.91
C LEU A 548 -36.00 20.75 -15.39
N ASP A 549 -37.20 20.87 -14.81
CA ASP A 549 -37.44 20.63 -13.39
C ASP A 549 -38.25 19.34 -13.19
N ALA A 550 -37.59 18.35 -12.60
CA ALA A 550 -38.16 17.09 -12.18
C ALA A 550 -37.79 16.79 -10.71
N THR A 551 -37.65 17.82 -9.88
CA THR A 551 -37.37 17.67 -8.43
C THR A 551 -38.51 16.97 -7.66
N ALA A 552 -39.72 16.91 -8.23
CA ALA A 552 -40.84 16.12 -7.72
C ALA A 552 -40.69 14.61 -7.99
N GLN A 553 -40.01 14.23 -9.08
CA GLN A 553 -39.81 12.85 -9.51
C GLN A 553 -38.80 12.15 -8.61
N ASP A 554 -38.96 10.84 -8.49
CA ASP A 554 -38.10 9.95 -7.72
C ASP A 554 -36.83 9.61 -8.53
N ASP A 555 -36.98 9.30 -9.82
CA ASP A 555 -35.86 9.06 -10.76
C ASP A 555 -36.10 9.69 -12.15
N VAL A 556 -35.03 10.09 -12.83
CA VAL A 556 -35.05 10.63 -14.20
C VAL A 556 -33.98 9.98 -15.07
N ASP A 557 -34.40 9.37 -16.17
CA ASP A 557 -33.54 8.72 -17.16
C ASP A 557 -33.49 9.53 -18.48
N ILE A 558 -32.28 9.76 -18.99
CA ILE A 558 -32.04 10.42 -20.28
C ILE A 558 -31.21 9.45 -21.15
N ILE A 559 -31.86 8.87 -22.16
CA ILE A 559 -31.30 7.77 -22.96
C ILE A 559 -31.28 8.15 -24.45
N SER A 560 -30.18 8.68 -24.95
CA SER A 560 -30.08 9.20 -26.34
C SER A 560 -28.71 9.00 -26.97
N ARG A 561 -28.57 9.19 -28.29
CA ARG A 561 -27.22 9.18 -28.89
C ARG A 561 -26.40 10.38 -28.44
N VAL A 562 -27.02 11.56 -28.40
CA VAL A 562 -26.40 12.83 -27.98
C VAL A 562 -27.27 13.56 -26.97
N THR A 563 -26.66 14.24 -26.00
CA THR A 563 -27.37 15.17 -25.09
C THR A 563 -26.70 16.55 -25.08
N ILE A 564 -27.49 17.62 -25.24
CA ILE A 564 -27.05 19.02 -25.16
C ILE A 564 -27.76 19.68 -23.98
N LEU A 565 -27.02 20.38 -23.11
CA LEU A 565 -27.56 21.04 -21.92
C LEU A 565 -27.16 22.53 -21.92
N ASN A 566 -28.00 23.38 -22.52
CA ASN A 566 -27.87 24.84 -22.40
C ASN A 566 -28.56 25.37 -21.14
N GLY A 567 -29.66 24.73 -20.73
CA GLY A 567 -30.37 24.98 -19.48
C GLY A 567 -30.02 23.97 -18.37
N LYS A 568 -30.58 24.17 -17.18
CA LYS A 568 -30.39 23.27 -16.02
C LYS A 568 -31.26 22.02 -16.13
N VAL A 569 -30.76 20.88 -15.66
CA VAL A 569 -31.56 19.68 -15.41
C VAL A 569 -31.57 19.43 -13.90
N GLN A 570 -32.77 19.40 -13.30
CA GLN A 570 -32.98 19.22 -11.86
C GLN A 570 -33.82 17.96 -11.60
N ALA A 571 -33.41 17.09 -10.67
CA ALA A 571 -34.09 15.82 -10.35
C ALA A 571 -33.83 15.38 -8.89
N LYS A 572 -34.44 14.27 -8.42
CA LYS A 572 -33.93 13.54 -7.24
C LYS A 572 -32.78 12.62 -7.63
N ASN A 573 -33.01 11.57 -8.41
CA ASN A 573 -31.93 10.78 -9.03
C ASN A 573 -31.89 11.06 -10.53
N LEU A 574 -30.68 11.16 -11.10
CA LEU A 574 -30.48 11.45 -12.53
C LEU A 574 -29.53 10.43 -13.16
N THR A 575 -30.02 9.69 -14.16
CA THR A 575 -29.22 8.76 -14.97
C THR A 575 -29.16 9.21 -16.42
N LEU A 576 -27.94 9.30 -16.95
CA LEU A 576 -27.63 9.62 -18.33
C LEU A 576 -26.99 8.39 -19.01
N THR A 577 -27.56 7.96 -20.15
CA THR A 577 -27.00 6.91 -21.01
C THR A 577 -26.85 7.44 -22.43
N GLN A 578 -25.61 7.52 -22.92
CA GLN A 578 -25.27 8.19 -24.18
C GLN A 578 -24.51 7.31 -25.16
N GLY A 579 -24.66 7.66 -26.44
CA GLY A 579 -24.13 6.92 -27.57
C GLY A 579 -25.14 5.93 -28.17
N PRO A 580 -24.76 5.26 -29.26
CA PRO A 580 -25.58 4.24 -29.90
C PRO A 580 -25.53 2.94 -29.09
N ASN A 581 -26.68 2.51 -28.56
CA ASN A 581 -26.78 1.44 -27.57
C ASN A 581 -28.02 0.57 -27.79
N TRP A 582 -27.88 -0.72 -27.48
CA TRP A 582 -28.98 -1.56 -27.04
C TRP A 582 -29.04 -1.51 -25.51
N VAL A 583 -30.15 -1.01 -24.96
CA VAL A 583 -30.38 -0.97 -23.51
C VAL A 583 -31.36 -2.09 -23.16
N ASP A 584 -30.93 -3.10 -22.40
CA ASP A 584 -31.76 -4.24 -22.01
C ASP A 584 -32.25 -4.07 -20.56
N PHE A 585 -33.56 -3.87 -20.40
CA PHE A 585 -34.18 -3.66 -19.09
C PHE A 585 -34.43 -4.95 -18.31
N LYS A 586 -34.42 -6.11 -18.97
CA LYS A 586 -34.65 -7.41 -18.33
C LYS A 586 -33.38 -7.93 -17.64
N HIS A 587 -32.24 -7.72 -18.26
CA HIS A 587 -30.93 -8.16 -17.75
C HIS A 587 -30.12 -7.01 -17.13
N GLY A 588 -30.56 -5.76 -17.27
CA GLY A 588 -29.86 -4.58 -16.77
C GLY A 588 -28.57 -4.27 -17.53
N THR A 589 -28.43 -4.77 -18.76
CA THR A 589 -27.20 -4.68 -19.55
C THR A 589 -27.26 -3.56 -20.60
N LEU A 590 -26.07 -3.03 -20.93
CA LEU A 590 -25.87 -1.99 -21.92
C LEU A 590 -24.88 -2.50 -22.97
N VAL A 591 -25.33 -2.66 -24.21
CA VAL A 591 -24.51 -3.19 -25.31
C VAL A 591 -24.31 -2.08 -26.36
N PRO A 592 -23.09 -1.52 -26.51
CA PRO A 592 -22.81 -0.53 -27.55
C PRO A 592 -23.03 -1.08 -28.96
N MET A 593 -23.52 -0.26 -29.88
CA MET A 593 -23.80 -0.64 -31.26
C MET A 593 -23.38 0.42 -32.28
N THR A 594 -23.60 0.20 -33.58
CA THR A 594 -23.31 1.20 -34.62
C THR A 594 -24.45 2.22 -34.77
N GLY A 595 -24.16 3.50 -34.57
CA GLY A 595 -25.12 4.59 -34.77
C GLY A 595 -25.35 4.96 -36.24
N TYR A 596 -26.51 5.55 -36.54
CA TYR A 596 -26.91 5.95 -37.89
C TYR A 596 -26.66 7.45 -38.15
N GLY A 597 -26.21 7.77 -39.36
CA GLY A 597 -25.87 9.14 -39.78
C GLY A 597 -24.53 9.64 -39.21
N PHE A 598 -24.21 10.91 -39.48
CA PHE A 598 -22.95 11.53 -39.06
C PHE A 598 -22.65 11.32 -37.57
N ALA A 599 -21.42 10.92 -37.26
CA ALA A 599 -20.98 10.73 -35.90
C ALA A 599 -20.75 12.10 -35.22
N PRO A 600 -21.33 12.35 -34.03
CA PRO A 600 -21.21 13.62 -33.34
C PRO A 600 -19.77 13.91 -32.89
N TRP A 601 -19.49 15.16 -32.53
CA TRP A 601 -18.18 15.57 -32.01
C TRP A 601 -18.04 15.28 -30.50
N LYS A 602 -19.11 15.53 -29.75
CA LYS A 602 -19.30 15.17 -28.34
C LYS A 602 -20.53 14.27 -28.18
N ALA A 603 -20.48 13.34 -27.23
CA ALA A 603 -21.67 12.61 -26.79
C ALA A 603 -22.56 13.46 -25.86
N ILE A 604 -21.93 14.30 -25.03
CA ILE A 604 -22.59 15.26 -24.15
C ILE A 604 -21.91 16.62 -24.26
N ASP A 605 -22.70 17.69 -24.41
CA ASP A 605 -22.19 19.05 -24.30
C ASP A 605 -23.07 19.95 -23.40
N THR A 606 -22.50 20.40 -22.28
CA THR A 606 -23.09 21.40 -21.40
C THR A 606 -22.61 22.81 -21.77
N GLY A 607 -23.53 23.73 -22.07
CA GLY A 607 -23.24 25.16 -22.24
C GLY A 607 -22.89 25.86 -20.91
N LEU A 608 -22.54 27.15 -20.97
CA LEU A 608 -22.13 27.94 -19.81
C LEU A 608 -23.23 28.11 -18.74
N LEU A 609 -24.49 28.16 -19.16
CA LEU A 609 -25.66 28.28 -18.28
C LEU A 609 -26.27 26.92 -17.91
N GLY A 610 -25.75 25.84 -18.48
CA GLY A 610 -26.21 24.48 -18.28
C GLY A 610 -25.59 23.80 -17.06
N GLY A 611 -26.25 22.73 -16.61
CA GLY A 611 -25.74 21.90 -15.52
C GLY A 611 -26.74 20.84 -15.06
N MET A 612 -26.25 19.90 -14.26
CA MET A 612 -27.05 18.81 -13.68
C MET A 612 -27.04 18.91 -12.15
N TYR A 613 -28.24 18.90 -11.56
CA TYR A 613 -28.47 19.13 -10.14
C TYR A 613 -29.42 18.04 -9.61
N ALA A 614 -28.92 17.15 -8.77
CA ALA A 614 -29.70 16.02 -8.27
C ALA A 614 -29.23 15.61 -6.87
N ASN A 615 -29.94 14.69 -6.20
CA ASN A 615 -29.41 13.99 -5.02
C ASN A 615 -28.23 13.08 -5.40
N LYS A 616 -28.33 12.39 -6.55
CA LYS A 616 -27.31 11.51 -7.15
C LYS A 616 -27.26 11.65 -8.68
N ILE A 617 -26.08 11.51 -9.28
CA ILE A 617 -25.87 11.60 -10.73
C ILE A 617 -25.09 10.39 -11.24
N ARG A 618 -25.65 9.67 -12.22
CA ARG A 618 -24.98 8.60 -12.98
C ARG A 618 -24.90 8.96 -14.46
N LEU A 619 -23.77 8.73 -15.11
CA LEU A 619 -23.55 9.02 -16.53
C LEU A 619 -22.73 7.91 -17.17
N VAL A 620 -23.21 7.34 -18.29
CA VAL A 620 -22.51 6.32 -19.07
C VAL A 620 -22.54 6.68 -20.56
N SER A 621 -21.38 7.04 -21.13
CA SER A 621 -21.24 7.41 -22.55
C SER A 621 -20.41 6.36 -23.31
N THR A 622 -21.03 5.67 -24.26
CA THR A 622 -20.43 4.50 -24.94
C THR A 622 -19.91 4.76 -26.35
N GLU A 623 -20.23 5.88 -26.99
CA GLU A 623 -19.82 6.09 -28.39
C GLU A 623 -18.29 6.25 -28.51
N PRO A 624 -17.58 5.39 -29.29
CA PRO A 624 -16.13 5.34 -29.24
C PRO A 624 -15.42 6.65 -29.57
N GLY A 625 -14.49 7.05 -28.70
CA GLY A 625 -13.68 8.26 -28.83
C GLY A 625 -14.43 9.58 -28.71
N LYS A 626 -15.73 9.59 -28.37
CA LYS A 626 -16.53 10.82 -28.29
C LYS A 626 -16.34 11.53 -26.96
N ALA A 627 -16.07 12.83 -27.03
CA ALA A 627 -15.82 13.63 -25.84
C ALA A 627 -17.12 13.90 -25.05
N VAL A 628 -16.98 14.04 -23.73
CA VAL A 628 -18.06 14.39 -22.79
C VAL A 628 -17.64 15.66 -22.06
N ASN A 629 -18.38 16.76 -22.26
CA ASN A 629 -18.10 18.06 -21.65
C ASN A 629 -19.14 18.39 -20.57
N LEU A 630 -18.67 18.69 -19.35
CA LEU A 630 -19.47 18.76 -18.13
C LEU A 630 -19.10 19.98 -17.28
N THR A 631 -19.76 21.12 -17.54
CA THR A 631 -19.47 22.44 -16.96
C THR A 631 -19.87 22.55 -15.48
N ASN A 632 -21.05 22.04 -15.11
CA ASN A 632 -21.59 22.16 -13.74
C ASN A 632 -22.38 20.89 -13.34
N LEU A 633 -21.90 20.13 -12.35
CA LEU A 633 -22.59 19.01 -11.72
C LEU A 633 -22.68 19.23 -10.20
N ASN A 634 -23.82 18.91 -9.59
CA ASN A 634 -24.02 18.98 -8.15
C ASN A 634 -24.91 17.82 -7.65
N ALA A 635 -24.33 16.90 -6.89
CA ALA A 635 -25.02 15.86 -6.13
C ALA A 635 -25.23 16.34 -4.67
N THR A 636 -26.47 16.71 -4.36
CA THR A 636 -26.88 17.43 -3.15
C THR A 636 -27.02 16.56 -1.90
N GLN A 637 -27.03 15.23 -2.04
CA GLN A 637 -27.18 14.27 -0.93
C GLN A 637 -26.25 13.04 -1.02
N GLY A 638 -25.86 12.62 -2.23
CA GLY A 638 -25.04 11.42 -2.44
C GLY A 638 -23.89 11.63 -3.42
N ASP A 639 -23.70 10.65 -4.30
CA ASP A 639 -22.53 10.46 -5.14
C ASP A 639 -22.70 10.89 -6.62
N ILE A 640 -21.56 10.99 -7.31
CA ILE A 640 -21.47 11.16 -8.76
C ILE A 640 -20.64 10.02 -9.37
N ARG A 641 -21.22 9.29 -10.34
CA ARG A 641 -20.54 8.20 -11.08
C ARG A 641 -20.57 8.49 -12.58
N LEU A 642 -19.40 8.75 -13.16
CA LEU A 642 -19.22 9.09 -14.57
C LEU A 642 -18.36 8.05 -15.28
N THR A 643 -18.83 7.55 -16.43
CA THR A 643 -18.09 6.64 -17.30
C THR A 643 -18.20 7.10 -18.74
N ALA A 644 -17.07 7.19 -19.47
CA ALA A 644 -17.07 7.50 -20.90
C ALA A 644 -15.97 6.75 -21.66
N ASP A 645 -16.25 6.23 -22.86
CA ASP A 645 -15.19 5.66 -23.70
C ASP A 645 -14.15 6.71 -24.12
N GLY A 646 -14.58 7.94 -24.43
CA GLY A 646 -13.72 9.02 -24.92
C GLY A 646 -12.99 9.83 -23.83
N GLU A 647 -12.74 11.10 -24.14
CA GLU A 647 -12.19 12.08 -23.21
C GLU A 647 -13.31 12.80 -22.43
N MET A 648 -13.08 13.04 -21.13
CA MET A 648 -14.02 13.76 -20.26
C MET A 648 -13.42 15.10 -19.81
N ILE A 649 -14.17 16.19 -20.06
CA ILE A 649 -13.79 17.57 -19.73
C ILE A 649 -14.66 18.05 -18.57
N LEU A 650 -14.02 18.39 -17.45
CA LEU A 650 -14.66 18.54 -16.14
C LEU A 650 -14.54 19.97 -15.60
N GLY A 651 -15.68 20.65 -15.52
CA GLY A 651 -15.85 21.93 -14.86
C GLY A 651 -16.06 21.79 -13.35
N ASN A 652 -17.06 22.48 -12.82
CA ASN A 652 -17.38 22.47 -11.39
C ASN A 652 -18.22 21.23 -11.07
N ILE A 653 -17.72 20.37 -10.17
CA ILE A 653 -18.36 19.08 -9.85
C ILE A 653 -18.34 18.90 -8.33
N GLN A 654 -19.52 18.84 -7.72
CA GLN A 654 -19.66 18.72 -6.26
C GLN A 654 -20.51 17.50 -5.89
N ALA A 655 -20.08 16.70 -4.93
CA ALA A 655 -20.84 15.59 -4.37
C ALA A 655 -20.80 15.61 -2.83
N LYS A 656 -21.89 15.19 -2.17
CA LYS A 656 -21.91 15.05 -0.70
C LYS A 656 -21.20 13.81 -0.20
N THR A 657 -21.19 12.73 -0.98
CA THR A 657 -20.31 11.59 -0.74
C THR A 657 -19.21 11.59 -1.80
N ASP A 658 -19.28 10.71 -2.77
CA ASP A 658 -18.12 10.26 -3.55
C ASP A 658 -18.18 10.75 -5.00
N ILE A 659 -17.02 10.91 -5.63
CA ILE A 659 -16.91 11.13 -7.08
C ILE A 659 -16.09 10.00 -7.68
N THR A 660 -16.70 9.22 -8.58
CA THR A 660 -16.01 8.19 -9.38
C THR A 660 -16.05 8.57 -10.85
N VAL A 661 -14.89 8.63 -11.50
CA VAL A 661 -14.75 8.91 -12.94
C VAL A 661 -13.88 7.85 -13.62
N SER A 662 -14.38 7.26 -14.71
CA SER A 662 -13.61 6.37 -15.58
C SER A 662 -13.70 6.82 -17.04
N SER A 663 -12.56 7.05 -17.69
CA SER A 663 -12.50 7.41 -19.12
C SER A 663 -11.13 7.15 -19.74
N LYS A 664 -10.98 7.28 -21.07
CA LYS A 664 -9.63 7.19 -21.68
C LYS A 664 -8.74 8.37 -21.32
N GLY A 665 -9.33 9.55 -21.08
CA GLY A 665 -8.61 10.75 -20.65
C GLY A 665 -9.51 11.69 -19.86
N ILE A 666 -8.94 12.39 -18.88
CA ILE A 666 -9.62 13.39 -18.05
C ILE A 666 -8.88 14.73 -18.17
N LYS A 667 -9.63 15.81 -18.42
CA LYS A 667 -9.17 17.19 -18.38
C LYS A 667 -10.01 17.98 -17.38
N THR A 668 -9.39 18.74 -16.48
CA THR A 668 -10.13 19.78 -15.74
C THR A 668 -10.13 21.09 -16.53
N ALA A 669 -11.20 21.88 -16.41
CA ALA A 669 -11.23 23.23 -16.97
C ALA A 669 -10.42 24.21 -16.10
N GLY A 670 -9.92 25.29 -16.70
CA GLY A 670 -9.16 26.31 -15.96
C GLY A 670 -9.99 26.91 -14.83
N GLN A 671 -9.41 27.00 -13.63
CA GLN A 671 -10.08 27.44 -12.40
C GLN A 671 -11.28 26.59 -11.94
N SER A 672 -11.48 25.39 -12.50
CA SER A 672 -12.59 24.53 -12.06
C SER A 672 -12.35 23.90 -10.69
N HIS A 673 -13.44 23.52 -10.02
CA HIS A 673 -13.41 22.94 -8.69
C HIS A 673 -14.23 21.64 -8.63
N MET A 674 -13.54 20.51 -8.57
CA MET A 674 -14.08 19.19 -8.26
C MET A 674 -13.92 18.93 -6.75
N GLN A 675 -15.01 18.61 -6.05
CA GLN A 675 -15.00 18.32 -4.61
C GLN A 675 -15.97 17.20 -4.22
N ALA A 676 -15.47 16.19 -3.51
CA ALA A 676 -16.25 15.12 -2.90
C ALA A 676 -16.24 15.26 -1.38
N GLY A 677 -17.41 15.19 -0.73
CA GLY A 677 -17.55 15.19 0.73
C GLY A 677 -17.06 13.89 1.40
N LYS A 678 -16.75 12.86 0.62
CA LYS A 678 -16.00 11.66 0.99
C LYS A 678 -14.88 11.44 -0.04
N ASP A 679 -14.94 10.35 -0.81
CA ASP A 679 -13.79 9.89 -1.60
C ASP A 679 -13.82 10.34 -3.07
N ILE A 680 -12.63 10.45 -3.69
CA ILE A 680 -12.48 10.60 -5.14
C ILE A 680 -11.74 9.40 -5.73
N THR A 681 -12.30 8.77 -6.76
CA THR A 681 -11.62 7.76 -7.58
C THR A 681 -11.63 8.18 -9.06
N LEU A 682 -10.44 8.40 -9.64
CA LEU A 682 -10.27 8.74 -11.06
C LEU A 682 -9.45 7.65 -11.75
N ALA A 683 -9.95 7.10 -12.86
CA ALA A 683 -9.28 6.07 -13.66
C ALA A 683 -9.18 6.49 -15.13
N ALA A 684 -7.96 6.71 -15.64
CA ALA A 684 -7.71 7.11 -17.03
C ALA A 684 -6.26 6.91 -17.51
N ASN A 685 -6.05 6.80 -18.82
CA ASN A 685 -4.69 6.76 -19.39
C ASN A 685 -3.97 8.11 -19.22
N THR A 686 -4.70 9.23 -19.12
CA THR A 686 -4.12 10.55 -18.86
C THR A 686 -5.07 11.42 -18.05
N LEU A 687 -4.53 12.07 -17.01
CA LEU A 687 -5.17 13.18 -16.29
C LEU A 687 -4.35 14.45 -16.55
N ASN A 688 -5.01 15.49 -17.07
CA ASN A 688 -4.46 16.83 -17.21
C ASN A 688 -5.25 17.77 -16.29
N ASN A 689 -4.62 18.22 -15.20
CA ASN A 689 -5.22 19.09 -14.21
C ASN A 689 -4.65 20.52 -14.28
N ILE A 690 -5.55 21.49 -14.44
CA ILE A 690 -5.32 22.94 -14.35
C ILE A 690 -6.35 23.63 -13.43
N GLY A 691 -6.95 22.84 -12.54
CA GLY A 691 -7.98 23.24 -11.58
C GLY A 691 -7.76 22.59 -10.23
N LYS A 692 -8.82 22.44 -9.44
CA LYS A 692 -8.79 21.84 -8.10
C LYS A 692 -9.55 20.52 -8.08
N ILE A 693 -8.92 19.48 -7.55
CA ILE A 693 -9.51 18.17 -7.28
C ILE A 693 -9.35 17.91 -5.78
N ILE A 694 -10.45 17.85 -5.04
CA ILE A 694 -10.44 17.78 -3.57
C ILE A 694 -11.34 16.65 -3.05
N ALA A 695 -10.77 15.72 -2.27
CA ALA A 695 -11.52 14.75 -1.48
C ALA A 695 -11.48 15.15 -0.01
N GLU A 696 -12.63 15.22 0.67
CA GLU A 696 -12.70 15.38 2.13
C GLU A 696 -12.44 14.07 2.90
N GLY A 697 -12.39 12.94 2.18
CA GLY A 697 -11.87 11.64 2.61
C GLY A 697 -10.57 11.27 1.88
N ASP A 698 -10.57 10.12 1.23
CA ASP A 698 -9.45 9.54 0.47
C ASP A 698 -9.50 9.86 -1.04
N MET A 699 -8.36 9.74 -1.72
CA MET A 699 -8.26 9.87 -3.17
C MET A 699 -7.42 8.77 -3.82
N ARG A 700 -8.00 8.12 -4.85
CA ARG A 700 -7.40 7.01 -5.60
C ARG A 700 -7.30 7.39 -7.08
N LEU A 701 -6.09 7.62 -7.56
CA LEU A 701 -5.78 8.03 -8.93
C LEU A 701 -5.11 6.87 -9.67
N PHE A 702 -5.91 6.15 -10.47
CA PHE A 702 -5.47 5.08 -11.36
C PHE A 702 -5.14 5.68 -12.73
N ILE A 703 -3.97 6.31 -12.80
CA ILE A 703 -3.55 7.21 -13.87
C ILE A 703 -2.19 6.79 -14.44
N ASP A 704 -2.13 6.53 -15.75
CA ASP A 704 -0.86 6.18 -16.42
C ASP A 704 0.03 7.40 -16.71
N ARG A 705 -0.57 8.55 -17.04
CA ARG A 705 0.11 9.84 -17.18
C ARG A 705 -0.60 10.97 -16.44
N LEU A 706 0.08 11.60 -15.49
CA LEU A 706 -0.40 12.82 -14.83
C LEU A 706 0.35 14.05 -15.34
N TYR A 707 -0.40 15.10 -15.65
CA TYR A 707 0.07 16.47 -15.85
C TYR A 707 -0.70 17.39 -14.89
N ASN A 708 -0.10 17.74 -13.75
CA ASN A 708 -0.64 18.71 -12.79
C ASN A 708 0.14 20.03 -12.98
N GLN A 709 -0.50 21.03 -13.58
CA GLN A 709 0.18 22.23 -14.09
C GLN A 709 -0.65 23.51 -13.86
N ASN A 710 -0.04 24.67 -14.06
CA ASN A 710 -0.70 25.99 -13.97
C ASN A 710 -1.40 26.26 -12.61
N LYS A 711 -0.72 25.96 -11.49
CA LYS A 711 -1.27 26.02 -10.12
C LYS A 711 -2.40 25.01 -9.87
N GLY A 712 -2.33 23.86 -10.54
CA GLY A 712 -3.22 22.73 -10.31
C GLY A 712 -3.09 22.20 -8.88
N LEU A 713 -4.22 21.88 -8.26
CA LEU A 713 -4.28 21.29 -6.92
C LEU A 713 -4.93 19.91 -6.97
N ILE A 714 -4.24 18.93 -6.40
CA ILE A 714 -4.79 17.62 -6.06
C ILE A 714 -4.63 17.44 -4.55
N GLN A 715 -5.75 17.39 -3.83
CA GLN A 715 -5.79 17.30 -2.37
C GLN A 715 -6.72 16.17 -1.92
N ALA A 716 -6.21 15.24 -1.12
CA ALA A 716 -7.07 14.47 -0.23
C ALA A 716 -6.98 15.04 1.20
N ASN A 717 -8.00 14.81 2.01
CA ASN A 717 -7.93 15.12 3.43
C ASN A 717 -7.15 14.03 4.16
N ASN A 718 -7.49 12.77 3.87
CA ASN A 718 -6.86 11.59 4.43
C ASN A 718 -5.73 11.10 3.52
N HIS A 719 -5.91 10.06 2.70
CA HIS A 719 -4.83 9.43 1.93
C HIS A 719 -4.95 9.70 0.41
N LEU A 720 -3.79 9.76 -0.27
CA LEU A 720 -3.70 9.94 -1.72
C LEU A 720 -2.84 8.83 -2.33
N TRP A 721 -3.44 7.95 -3.13
CA TRP A 721 -2.75 6.96 -3.94
C TRP A 721 -2.71 7.39 -5.41
N LEU A 722 -1.53 7.39 -6.01
CA LEU A 722 -1.29 7.73 -7.42
C LEU A 722 -0.38 6.68 -8.06
N GLN A 723 -0.99 5.84 -8.90
CA GLN A 723 -0.41 4.64 -9.51
C GLN A 723 -1.17 4.31 -10.81
N LYS A 724 -0.71 3.33 -11.61
CA LYS A 724 -1.36 3.03 -12.91
C LYS A 724 -2.77 2.44 -12.75
N ASP A 725 -2.93 1.52 -11.81
CA ASP A 725 -4.12 0.67 -11.63
C ASP A 725 -4.24 0.17 -10.18
N ALA A 726 -5.32 -0.54 -9.87
CA ALA A 726 -5.57 -1.09 -8.53
C ALA A 726 -4.56 -2.18 -8.11
N SER A 727 -3.83 -2.79 -9.05
CA SER A 727 -2.78 -3.78 -8.77
C SER A 727 -1.45 -3.13 -8.33
N GLY A 728 -1.35 -1.80 -8.36
CA GLY A 728 -0.15 -1.09 -7.92
C GLY A 728 0.96 -1.05 -8.97
N ASN A 729 0.63 -1.25 -10.26
CA ASN A 729 1.62 -1.06 -11.34
C ASN A 729 2.10 0.39 -11.42
N LEU A 730 3.34 0.57 -11.86
CA LEU A 730 3.95 1.90 -12.02
C LEU A 730 3.29 2.67 -13.18
N SER A 731 2.84 3.90 -12.90
CA SER A 731 2.45 4.87 -13.93
C SER A 731 3.62 5.12 -14.90
N THR A 732 3.33 5.40 -16.18
CA THR A 732 4.36 5.75 -17.16
C THR A 732 5.05 7.08 -16.85
N GLY A 733 4.34 8.08 -16.30
CA GLY A 733 4.98 9.32 -15.87
C GLY A 733 4.06 10.30 -15.16
N ILE A 734 4.60 11.02 -14.17
CA ILE A 734 3.91 12.04 -13.39
C ILE A 734 4.69 13.34 -13.50
N ASN A 735 4.03 14.41 -13.94
CA ASN A 735 4.57 15.76 -14.00
C ASN A 735 3.75 16.64 -13.05
N ASN A 736 4.41 17.22 -12.06
CA ASN A 736 3.85 18.20 -11.14
C ASN A 736 4.68 19.49 -11.28
N THR A 737 4.13 20.48 -11.98
CA THR A 737 4.88 21.67 -12.42
C THR A 737 4.18 22.94 -11.94
N SER A 738 4.85 23.73 -11.09
CA SER A 738 4.26 24.92 -10.43
C SER A 738 2.89 24.66 -9.80
N SER A 739 2.73 23.47 -9.21
CA SER A 739 1.45 22.87 -8.82
C SER A 739 1.63 21.98 -7.57
N THR A 740 0.52 21.61 -6.92
CA THR A 740 0.55 20.91 -5.62
C THR A 740 -0.19 19.57 -5.65
N LEU A 741 0.47 18.52 -5.14
CA LEU A 741 -0.13 17.28 -4.66
C LEU A 741 -0.06 17.30 -3.12
N LYS A 742 -1.15 17.04 -2.40
CA LYS A 742 -1.09 17.06 -0.92
C LYS A 742 -2.12 16.17 -0.22
N THR A 743 -1.81 15.84 1.04
CA THR A 743 -2.78 15.36 2.03
C THR A 743 -2.82 16.28 3.25
N ASN A 744 -3.97 16.38 3.94
CA ASN A 744 -4.06 17.15 5.18
C ASN A 744 -3.58 16.34 6.38
N ASN A 745 -4.02 15.07 6.49
CA ASN A 745 -3.91 14.24 7.69
C ASN A 745 -3.19 12.91 7.44
N GLY A 746 -3.39 12.28 6.27
CA GLY A 746 -2.87 10.95 5.95
C GLY A 746 -1.68 10.94 5.00
N ASP A 747 -1.47 9.79 4.35
CA ASP A 747 -0.28 9.48 3.57
C ASP A 747 -0.42 9.77 2.07
N ILE A 748 0.70 10.11 1.42
CA ILE A 748 0.83 10.12 -0.04
C ILE A 748 1.58 8.87 -0.48
N VAL A 749 1.03 8.13 -1.45
CA VAL A 749 1.67 7.00 -2.13
C VAL A 749 1.75 7.31 -3.62
N ILE A 750 2.97 7.41 -4.15
CA ILE A 750 3.24 7.66 -5.59
C ILE A 750 4.04 6.48 -6.16
N ARG A 751 3.57 5.89 -7.26
CA ARG A 751 4.20 4.73 -7.92
C ARG A 751 4.29 4.93 -9.43
N THR A 752 5.48 5.25 -9.94
CA THR A 752 5.70 5.64 -11.34
C THR A 752 7.06 5.18 -11.89
N LYS A 753 7.26 5.24 -13.20
CA LYS A 753 8.58 5.12 -13.85
C LYS A 753 9.32 6.46 -13.85
N ALA A 754 8.59 7.56 -13.97
CA ALA A 754 9.14 8.91 -13.95
C ALA A 754 8.29 9.82 -13.05
N LEU A 755 8.92 10.49 -12.09
CA LEU A 755 8.34 11.63 -11.37
C LEU A 755 9.16 12.87 -11.68
N ASN A 756 8.49 13.92 -12.16
CA ASN A 756 9.04 15.23 -12.41
C ASN A 756 8.29 16.23 -11.52
N ASN A 757 8.89 16.61 -10.39
CA ASN A 757 8.44 17.69 -9.50
C ASN A 757 9.36 18.88 -9.80
N ALA A 758 8.83 19.98 -10.34
CA ALA A 758 9.66 21.08 -10.83
C ALA A 758 8.99 22.47 -10.79
N TRP A 759 9.83 23.50 -10.72
CA TRP A 759 9.45 24.93 -10.82
C TRP A 759 8.38 25.35 -9.78
N ASP A 760 8.76 25.49 -8.51
CA ASP A 760 7.88 25.79 -7.37
C ASP A 760 6.79 24.74 -7.11
N ALA A 761 6.99 23.51 -7.59
CA ALA A 761 6.09 22.40 -7.30
C ALA A 761 6.20 21.90 -5.85
N ASN A 762 5.11 21.30 -5.36
CA ASN A 762 4.99 20.84 -3.98
C ASN A 762 4.31 19.47 -3.90
N VAL A 763 4.90 18.56 -3.15
CA VAL A 763 4.29 17.31 -2.71
C VAL A 763 4.36 17.22 -1.18
N ALA A 764 3.23 17.47 -0.51
CA ALA A 764 3.17 17.65 0.94
C ALA A 764 2.22 16.66 1.63
N ALA A 765 2.76 15.71 2.37
CA ALA A 765 2.00 14.69 3.09
C ALA A 765 1.62 15.09 4.52
N GLY A 766 0.35 14.93 4.85
CA GLY A 766 -0.24 15.12 6.17
C GLY A 766 0.30 14.21 7.27
N MET A 767 0.83 13.03 6.88
CA MET A 767 1.55 12.08 7.72
C MET A 767 2.86 11.60 7.05
N ASN A 768 2.84 10.56 6.21
CA ASN A 768 4.02 10.05 5.49
C ASN A 768 3.93 10.26 3.98
N ALA A 769 5.07 10.41 3.31
CA ALA A 769 5.17 10.35 1.85
C ALA A 769 5.99 9.14 1.42
N TYR A 770 5.40 8.26 0.62
CA TYR A 770 6.02 7.07 0.05
C TYR A 770 6.08 7.21 -1.46
N ILE A 771 7.27 7.41 -2.01
CA ILE A 771 7.46 7.69 -3.43
C ILE A 771 8.39 6.65 -4.03
N ASN A 772 7.85 5.87 -4.98
CA ASN A 772 8.59 4.94 -5.81
C ASN A 772 8.58 5.46 -7.25
N ALA A 773 9.74 5.87 -7.74
CA ALA A 773 9.94 6.43 -9.07
C ALA A 773 11.28 5.96 -9.64
N THR A 774 11.28 5.22 -10.76
CA THR A 774 12.53 4.73 -11.37
C THR A 774 13.49 5.89 -11.63
N LYS A 775 13.02 6.98 -12.26
CA LYS A 775 13.68 8.28 -12.25
C LYS A 775 12.82 9.31 -11.50
N LEU A 776 13.44 10.04 -10.58
CA LEU A 776 12.79 11.04 -9.73
C LEU A 776 13.55 12.37 -9.84
N ASP A 777 12.88 13.41 -10.30
CA ASP A 777 13.39 14.80 -10.34
C ASP A 777 12.61 15.70 -9.37
N ASN A 778 13.32 16.55 -8.63
CA ASN A 778 12.81 17.52 -7.66
C ASN A 778 13.35 18.96 -7.90
N SER A 779 13.98 19.23 -9.04
CA SER A 779 14.68 20.49 -9.31
C SER A 779 13.81 21.73 -9.05
N GLN A 780 14.28 22.65 -8.19
CA GLN A 780 13.56 23.86 -7.78
C GLN A 780 12.14 23.56 -7.22
N SER A 781 12.00 22.52 -6.40
CA SER A 781 10.70 22.11 -5.84
C SER A 781 10.87 21.35 -4.51
N GLN A 782 9.75 21.00 -3.86
CA GLN A 782 9.78 20.44 -2.51
C GLN A 782 8.98 19.13 -2.31
N PHE A 783 9.57 18.23 -1.52
CA PHE A 783 8.91 17.11 -0.86
C PHE A 783 8.86 17.36 0.65
N HIS A 784 7.67 17.24 1.25
CA HIS A 784 7.45 17.42 2.68
C HIS A 784 6.55 16.33 3.26
N ALA A 785 6.84 15.87 4.49
CA ALA A 785 5.97 14.97 5.24
C ALA A 785 5.98 15.29 6.75
N LYS A 786 4.82 15.26 7.42
CA LYS A 786 4.75 15.52 8.87
C LYS A 786 5.36 14.41 9.75
N LYS A 787 5.65 13.22 9.21
CA LYS A 787 6.37 12.13 9.89
C LYS A 787 7.57 11.67 9.08
N ASN A 788 7.35 10.85 8.04
CA ASN A 788 8.42 10.21 7.27
C ASN A 788 8.31 10.55 5.79
N LEU A 789 9.44 10.87 5.16
CA LEU A 789 9.58 10.99 3.71
C LEU A 789 10.47 9.82 3.24
N ILE A 790 9.91 8.91 2.45
CA ILE A 790 10.62 7.76 1.88
C ILE A 790 10.60 7.88 0.36
N LEU A 791 11.78 8.05 -0.22
CA LEU A 791 12.02 8.08 -1.66
C LEU A 791 12.76 6.80 -2.06
N THR A 792 12.27 6.13 -3.10
CA THR A 792 12.83 4.88 -3.64
C THR A 792 12.88 4.93 -5.17
N GLY A 793 13.93 4.40 -5.78
CA GLY A 793 14.07 4.43 -7.24
C GLY A 793 15.37 3.85 -7.78
N HIS A 794 15.72 4.26 -8.99
CA HIS A 794 17.02 3.99 -9.62
C HIS A 794 17.88 5.26 -9.63
N ASP A 795 17.32 6.38 -10.10
CA ASP A 795 18.01 7.68 -10.22
C ASP A 795 17.24 8.81 -9.53
N PHE A 796 17.94 9.61 -8.71
CA PHE A 796 17.42 10.81 -8.06
C PHE A 796 18.19 12.07 -8.45
N ASN A 797 17.46 13.10 -8.89
CA ASN A 797 17.96 14.46 -9.07
C ASN A 797 17.19 15.44 -8.18
N ASN A 798 17.85 16.03 -7.18
CA ASN A 798 17.27 17.12 -6.37
C ASN A 798 17.41 18.49 -7.03
N GLY A 799 18.29 18.61 -8.04
CA GLY A 799 18.68 19.87 -8.66
C GLY A 799 19.33 20.86 -7.69
N MET A 800 19.42 22.12 -8.14
CA MET A 800 19.58 23.28 -7.26
C MET A 800 18.20 23.68 -6.71
N ASP A 801 18.18 24.31 -5.53
CA ASP A 801 16.99 24.79 -4.81
C ASP A 801 15.92 23.72 -4.47
N GLY A 802 16.21 22.43 -4.68
CA GLY A 802 15.39 21.33 -4.20
C GLY A 802 15.31 21.32 -2.67
N LYS A 803 14.18 20.86 -2.12
CA LYS A 803 14.02 20.66 -0.68
C LYS A 803 13.35 19.33 -0.32
N LEU A 804 13.98 18.57 0.58
CA LEU A 804 13.44 17.39 1.24
C LEU A 804 13.26 17.68 2.73
N SER A 805 12.10 17.38 3.30
CA SER A 805 11.88 17.58 4.74
C SER A 805 10.88 16.62 5.37
N ALA A 806 11.21 16.13 6.57
CA ALA A 806 10.31 15.31 7.37
C ALA A 806 10.54 15.49 8.88
N ALA A 807 9.51 15.43 9.71
CA ALA A 807 9.69 15.66 11.16
C ALA A 807 10.43 14.51 11.89
N LEU A 808 10.39 13.28 11.33
CA LEU A 808 11.06 12.10 11.89
C LEU A 808 12.19 11.65 10.98
N ASN A 809 11.88 11.07 9.82
CA ASN A 809 12.89 10.45 8.96
C ASN A 809 12.77 10.94 7.51
N VAL A 810 13.88 11.38 6.92
CA VAL A 810 14.07 11.34 5.46
C VAL A 810 14.88 10.10 5.14
N VAL A 811 14.37 9.25 4.24
CA VAL A 811 15.16 8.18 3.64
C VAL A 811 15.08 8.26 2.12
N ALA A 812 16.24 8.34 1.47
CA ALA A 812 16.40 8.28 0.02
C ALA A 812 17.23 7.05 -0.34
N ASP A 813 16.71 6.20 -1.23
CA ASP A 813 17.18 4.83 -1.42
C ASP A 813 17.12 4.47 -2.92
N PHE A 814 18.24 4.61 -3.63
CA PHE A 814 18.30 4.65 -5.09
C PHE A 814 19.34 3.68 -5.67
N ILE A 815 18.91 2.72 -6.50
CA ILE A 815 19.76 1.62 -6.96
C ILE A 815 21.05 2.09 -7.67
N HIS A 816 21.03 3.24 -8.36
CA HIS A 816 22.14 3.72 -9.17
C HIS A 816 22.71 5.05 -8.67
N GLN A 817 21.96 6.15 -8.70
CA GLN A 817 22.52 7.48 -8.38
C GLN A 817 21.62 8.36 -7.50
N PHE A 818 22.23 9.03 -6.53
CA PHE A 818 21.67 10.21 -5.86
C PHE A 818 22.50 11.46 -6.21
N SER A 819 21.85 12.50 -6.72
CA SER A 819 22.50 13.78 -7.08
C SER A 819 21.66 14.97 -6.61
N GLY A 820 22.25 15.94 -5.90
CA GLY A 820 21.59 17.23 -5.69
C GLY A 820 22.17 18.12 -4.59
N SER A 821 22.49 19.37 -4.94
CA SER A 821 23.04 20.41 -4.07
C SER A 821 21.95 21.12 -3.24
N ALA A 822 21.14 20.35 -2.51
CA ALA A 822 19.82 20.76 -2.02
C ALA A 822 19.70 20.72 -0.49
N LEU A 823 18.61 21.25 0.07
CA LEU A 823 18.35 21.20 1.52
C LEU A 823 17.60 19.93 1.92
N ILE A 824 18.15 19.16 2.86
CA ILE A 824 17.55 17.96 3.43
C ILE A 824 17.52 18.10 4.96
N SER A 825 16.35 18.03 5.58
CA SER A 825 16.22 18.21 7.03
C SER A 825 15.23 17.25 7.67
N ALA A 826 15.65 16.58 8.76
CA ALA A 826 14.81 15.70 9.57
C ALA A 826 15.41 15.41 10.95
N LYS A 827 14.73 14.61 11.78
CA LYS A 827 15.33 14.10 13.01
C LYS A 827 16.42 13.07 12.71
N ASN A 828 16.17 12.12 11.82
CA ASN A 828 17.21 11.23 11.26
C ASN A 828 17.18 11.31 9.72
N ILE A 829 18.35 11.17 9.09
CA ILE A 829 18.48 11.14 7.63
C ILE A 829 19.27 9.89 7.23
N LEU A 830 18.76 9.11 6.28
CA LEU A 830 19.48 8.04 5.61
C LEU A 830 19.47 8.27 4.09
N LEU A 831 20.64 8.47 3.50
CA LEU A 831 20.84 8.44 2.06
C LEU A 831 21.56 7.15 1.68
N HIS A 832 21.05 6.45 0.67
CA HIS A 832 21.65 5.24 0.11
C HIS A 832 21.58 5.30 -1.42
N ALA A 833 22.71 5.12 -2.09
CA ALA A 833 22.74 4.88 -3.53
C ALA A 833 23.98 4.08 -3.98
N GLY A 834 24.05 3.74 -5.28
CA GLY A 834 25.30 3.28 -5.90
C GLY A 834 26.37 4.39 -5.85
N ASP A 835 26.11 5.49 -6.53
CA ASP A 835 26.92 6.71 -6.49
C ASP A 835 26.13 7.87 -5.85
N ILE A 836 26.76 8.58 -4.91
CA ILE A 836 26.20 9.79 -4.27
C ILE A 836 27.06 10.98 -4.70
N THR A 837 26.52 11.86 -5.54
CA THR A 837 27.27 12.92 -6.22
C THR A 837 26.73 14.31 -5.90
N GLY A 838 27.33 14.99 -4.92
CA GLY A 838 26.89 16.29 -4.43
C GLY A 838 25.61 16.19 -3.59
N MET A 839 25.70 16.62 -2.32
CA MET A 839 24.63 16.45 -1.34
C MET A 839 23.99 17.76 -0.87
N GLY A 840 24.70 18.89 -0.98
CA GLY A 840 24.21 20.19 -0.53
C GLY A 840 24.19 20.30 0.99
N HIS A 841 23.07 20.70 1.58
CA HIS A 841 22.97 20.95 3.01
C HIS A 841 22.05 19.94 3.70
N LEU A 842 22.64 19.08 4.52
CA LEU A 842 21.93 18.06 5.31
C LEU A 842 21.95 18.46 6.80
N GLU A 843 20.77 18.47 7.43
CA GLU A 843 20.60 18.78 8.85
C GLU A 843 19.76 17.71 9.57
N ALA A 844 20.42 16.84 10.33
CA ALA A 844 19.81 15.82 11.18
C ALA A 844 19.80 16.23 12.67
N GLU A 845 18.65 16.12 13.34
CA GLU A 845 18.58 16.39 14.79
C GLU A 845 19.15 15.28 15.69
N ASN A 846 19.37 14.10 15.14
CA ASN A 846 20.08 12.98 15.74
C ASN A 846 21.17 12.56 14.75
N ASP A 847 20.81 11.69 13.80
CA ASP A 847 21.74 10.84 13.07
C ASP A 847 21.59 11.03 11.56
N LEU A 848 22.73 11.16 10.87
CA LEU A 848 22.85 11.28 9.42
C LEU A 848 23.76 10.15 8.92
N SER A 849 23.17 9.21 8.18
CA SER A 849 23.90 8.15 7.49
C SER A 849 23.84 8.34 5.98
N VAL A 850 24.98 8.22 5.32
CA VAL A 850 25.14 8.31 3.86
C VAL A 850 25.92 7.08 3.40
N ILE A 851 25.34 6.30 2.50
CA ILE A 851 25.89 5.02 2.04
C ILE A 851 25.97 5.01 0.52
N GLY A 852 27.19 5.01 -0.03
CA GLY A 852 27.45 4.86 -1.46
C GLY A 852 28.07 3.49 -1.73
N GLU A 853 27.38 2.56 -2.39
CA GLU A 853 27.96 1.24 -2.67
C GLU A 853 29.15 1.30 -3.65
N CYS A 854 29.32 2.42 -4.38
CA CYS A 854 30.51 2.75 -5.15
C CYS A 854 31.23 3.99 -4.58
N GLN A 855 30.71 5.22 -4.73
CA GLN A 855 31.39 6.44 -4.26
C GLN A 855 30.48 7.44 -3.52
N ILE A 856 31.07 8.25 -2.64
CA ILE A 856 30.43 9.42 -2.02
C ILE A 856 31.24 10.67 -2.33
N ASP A 857 30.59 11.68 -2.92
CA ASP A 857 31.16 13.00 -3.15
C ASP A 857 30.41 14.09 -2.36
N VAL A 858 31.16 14.76 -1.47
CA VAL A 858 30.70 15.76 -0.49
C VAL A 858 31.03 17.20 -0.95
N ASN A 859 31.32 17.41 -2.24
CA ASN A 859 31.63 18.73 -2.80
C ASN A 859 30.60 19.82 -2.44
N ASP A 860 31.09 21.00 -2.07
CA ASP A 860 30.32 22.21 -1.72
C ASP A 860 29.19 21.98 -0.68
N SER A 861 29.32 20.94 0.14
CA SER A 861 28.24 20.42 1.00
C SER A 861 28.48 20.70 2.49
N LYS A 862 27.39 20.87 3.25
CA LYS A 862 27.41 21.05 4.71
C LYS A 862 26.54 19.99 5.37
N LEU A 863 27.19 19.06 6.10
CA LEU A 863 26.56 17.92 6.75
C LEU A 863 26.58 18.11 8.27
N VAL A 864 25.40 18.20 8.88
CA VAL A 864 25.23 18.43 10.33
C VAL A 864 24.37 17.32 10.92
N ALA A 865 24.86 16.66 11.97
CA ALA A 865 24.11 15.70 12.77
C ALA A 865 24.34 15.99 14.25
N LYS A 866 23.31 16.24 15.06
CA LYS A 866 23.53 16.56 16.50
C LYS A 866 24.10 15.37 17.29
N LYS A 867 24.06 14.16 16.73
CA LYS A 867 24.71 12.94 17.24
C LYS A 867 25.68 12.34 16.21
N ASN A 868 25.27 11.33 15.45
CA ASN A 868 26.18 10.57 14.60
C ASN A 868 26.09 11.00 13.14
N LEU A 869 27.22 11.42 12.58
CA LEU A 869 27.44 11.63 11.15
C LEU A 869 28.26 10.46 10.61
N THR A 870 27.72 9.71 9.65
CA THR A 870 28.37 8.52 9.10
C THR A 870 28.34 8.54 7.58
N LEU A 871 29.52 8.52 6.93
CA LEU A 871 29.67 8.33 5.49
C LEU A 871 30.33 6.96 5.23
N MET A 872 29.72 6.13 4.39
CA MET A 872 30.20 4.78 4.07
C MET A 872 30.24 4.55 2.56
N ALA A 873 31.43 4.55 1.96
CA ALA A 873 31.62 4.21 0.54
C ALA A 873 32.14 2.78 0.37
N GLY A 874 31.72 2.09 -0.69
CA GLY A 874 32.36 0.86 -1.16
C GLY A 874 33.80 1.14 -1.61
N LYS A 875 34.00 2.16 -2.44
CA LYS A 875 35.31 2.66 -2.89
C LYS A 875 35.64 3.97 -2.19
N ASP A 876 35.50 5.11 -2.86
CA ASP A 876 36.09 6.38 -2.48
C ASP A 876 35.11 7.31 -1.75
N ILE A 877 35.63 8.11 -0.82
CA ILE A 877 34.97 9.31 -0.27
C ILE A 877 35.77 10.56 -0.66
N ALA A 878 35.13 11.47 -1.39
CA ALA A 878 35.66 12.78 -1.80
C ALA A 878 35.06 13.90 -0.94
N VAL A 879 35.89 14.77 -0.37
CA VAL A 879 35.46 15.87 0.50
C VAL A 879 36.22 17.16 0.15
N TYR A 880 35.64 18.01 -0.70
CA TYR A 880 36.21 19.30 -1.07
C TYR A 880 35.25 20.43 -0.69
N GLN A 881 35.81 21.51 -0.13
CA GLN A 881 35.09 22.73 0.27
C GLN A 881 33.88 22.52 1.22
N ALA A 882 33.91 21.43 2.00
CA ALA A 882 32.78 20.95 2.80
C ALA A 882 32.89 21.28 4.31
N GLY A 883 31.75 21.23 5.02
CA GLY A 883 31.70 21.32 6.48
C GLY A 883 30.96 20.12 7.08
N LEU A 884 31.64 19.32 7.92
CA LEU A 884 31.07 18.10 8.52
C LEU A 884 31.10 18.22 10.06
N THR A 885 29.94 18.17 10.72
CA THR A 885 29.86 18.34 12.18
C THR A 885 28.90 17.39 12.90
N GLY A 886 29.30 16.93 14.09
CA GLY A 886 28.40 16.22 15.02
C GLY A 886 29.01 15.87 16.38
N GLU A 887 28.37 14.95 17.12
CA GLU A 887 28.95 14.34 18.32
C GLU A 887 30.02 13.31 17.91
N ASN A 888 29.67 12.43 16.97
CA ASN A 888 30.56 11.43 16.40
C ASN A 888 30.55 11.58 14.87
N VAL A 889 31.71 11.66 14.24
CA VAL A 889 31.87 11.72 12.79
C VAL A 889 32.68 10.52 12.32
N VAL A 890 32.12 9.70 11.43
CA VAL A 890 32.74 8.48 10.90
C VAL A 890 32.75 8.51 9.38
N LEU A 891 33.93 8.36 8.76
CA LEU A 891 34.10 8.17 7.32
C LEU A 891 34.74 6.79 7.09
N LEU A 892 34.11 5.95 6.26
CA LEU A 892 34.58 4.60 5.93
C LEU A 892 34.56 4.37 4.41
N ALA A 893 35.74 4.32 3.80
CA ALA A 893 35.96 3.82 2.46
C ALA A 893 36.38 2.33 2.56
N ARG A 894 35.57 1.38 2.10
CA ARG A 894 35.83 -0.07 2.32
C ARG A 894 37.06 -0.55 1.52
N GLU A 895 37.15 -0.18 0.24
CA GLU A 895 38.21 -0.60 -0.69
C GLU A 895 39.04 0.57 -1.24
N GLY A 896 38.51 1.79 -1.20
CA GLY A 896 39.12 2.98 -1.81
C GLY A 896 39.77 3.95 -0.82
N ASP A 897 39.93 5.20 -1.26
CA ASP A 897 40.55 6.28 -0.51
C ASP A 897 39.51 7.17 0.21
N ILE A 898 39.97 7.90 1.23
CA ILE A 898 39.30 9.14 1.68
C ILE A 898 40.20 10.31 1.29
N ARG A 899 39.68 11.24 0.49
CA ARG A 899 40.43 12.38 -0.06
C ARG A 899 39.79 13.70 0.35
N MET A 900 40.57 14.55 1.01
CA MET A 900 40.20 15.88 1.50
C MET A 900 40.99 16.96 0.78
N GLY A 901 40.34 18.06 0.38
CA GLY A 901 40.94 19.13 -0.42
C GLY A 901 40.97 20.52 0.23
N ILE A 902 41.83 21.39 -0.32
CA ILE A 902 41.96 22.80 0.07
C ILE A 902 40.64 23.60 -0.02
N GLY A 903 40.53 24.62 0.84
CA GLY A 903 39.51 25.68 0.73
C GLY A 903 38.36 25.60 1.73
N GLY A 904 38.62 26.00 2.99
CA GLY A 904 37.59 26.17 4.02
C GLY A 904 37.10 24.88 4.72
N LEU A 905 37.65 23.73 4.32
CA LEU A 905 37.28 22.41 4.84
C LEU A 905 37.50 22.27 6.35
N HIS A 906 36.42 22.01 7.08
CA HIS A 906 36.44 21.71 8.50
C HIS A 906 35.56 20.50 8.85
N ILE A 907 36.20 19.48 9.44
CA ILE A 907 35.54 18.32 10.05
C ILE A 907 35.70 18.45 11.57
N SER A 908 34.59 18.41 12.31
CA SER A 908 34.55 18.76 13.73
C SER A 908 33.63 17.84 14.53
N ALA A 909 34.09 17.29 15.66
CA ALA A 909 33.28 16.41 16.50
C ALA A 909 33.39 16.70 18.01
N ASP A 910 32.26 16.61 18.71
CA ASP A 910 32.17 16.84 20.16
C ASP A 910 32.62 15.64 21.01
N ASN A 911 32.75 14.46 20.41
CA ASN A 911 33.30 13.25 21.04
C ASN A 911 34.41 12.61 20.18
N GLN A 912 34.12 12.20 18.94
CA GLN A 912 35.13 11.53 18.09
C GLN A 912 35.03 11.84 16.59
N VAL A 913 36.19 11.89 15.93
CA VAL A 913 36.32 11.79 14.46
C VAL A 913 37.06 10.49 14.16
N GLN A 914 36.47 9.63 13.34
CA GLN A 914 37.10 8.40 12.85
C GLN A 914 37.12 8.38 11.32
N MET A 915 38.27 8.07 10.72
CA MET A 915 38.41 7.84 9.28
C MET A 915 39.09 6.51 9.02
N ILE A 916 38.50 5.68 8.16
CA ILE A 916 39.02 4.37 7.78
C ILE A 916 38.99 4.26 6.26
N ALA A 917 40.15 4.10 5.62
CA ALA A 917 40.27 3.82 4.19
C ALA A 917 40.89 2.43 3.95
N GLY A 918 40.29 1.66 3.05
CA GLY A 918 40.83 0.40 2.56
C GLY A 918 42.14 0.57 1.79
N ASN A 919 42.27 1.68 1.05
CA ASN A 919 43.49 2.08 0.38
C ASN A 919 44.23 3.17 1.21
N SER A 920 44.10 4.47 0.88
CA SER A 920 44.87 5.54 1.52
C SER A 920 44.03 6.72 2.03
N LEU A 921 44.56 7.47 3.00
CA LEU A 921 44.02 8.75 3.47
C LEU A 921 44.87 9.90 2.87
N ASN A 922 44.22 10.85 2.19
CA ASN A 922 44.86 12.10 1.75
C ASN A 922 44.15 13.29 2.41
N LEU A 923 44.85 13.97 3.32
CA LEU A 923 44.28 14.89 4.30
C LEU A 923 44.81 16.31 4.10
N GLN A 924 43.88 17.26 3.98
CA GLN A 924 44.10 18.71 3.88
C GLN A 924 43.01 19.43 4.70
N GLY A 925 43.31 20.61 5.25
CA GLY A 925 42.36 21.35 6.10
C GLY A 925 42.26 20.83 7.54
N THR A 926 41.18 21.15 8.25
CA THR A 926 41.12 21.00 9.72
C THR A 926 40.22 19.85 10.18
N LEU A 927 40.82 18.85 10.84
CA LEU A 927 40.15 17.76 11.53
C LEU A 927 40.26 17.98 13.05
N ALA A 928 39.13 18.15 13.74
CA ALA A 928 39.10 18.32 15.19
C ALA A 928 38.10 17.37 15.86
N ALA A 929 38.51 16.72 16.94
CA ALA A 929 37.63 15.97 17.83
C ALA A 929 37.90 16.40 19.28
N LYS A 930 36.87 16.73 20.08
CA LYS A 930 37.11 17.16 21.47
C LYS A 930 37.74 16.06 22.35
N LYS A 931 37.56 14.77 22.00
CA LYS A 931 38.29 13.65 22.63
C LYS A 931 39.16 12.90 21.62
N ASN A 932 38.58 12.08 20.75
CA ASN A 932 39.34 11.06 20.00
C ASN A 932 39.36 11.35 18.49
N LEU A 933 40.56 11.47 17.91
CA LEU A 933 40.77 11.57 16.46
C LEU A 933 41.56 10.34 16.00
N THR A 934 40.88 9.37 15.38
CA THR A 934 41.47 8.11 14.91
C THR A 934 41.45 8.04 13.38
N LEU A 935 42.61 7.84 12.77
CA LEU A 935 42.83 7.81 11.33
C LEU A 935 43.47 6.47 10.94
N THR A 936 42.87 5.71 10.03
CA THR A 936 43.37 4.40 9.61
C THR A 936 43.37 4.26 8.08
N ALA A 937 44.48 3.78 7.53
CA ALA A 937 44.63 3.40 6.13
C ALA A 937 45.11 1.94 6.01
N GLY A 938 44.71 1.26 4.93
CA GLY A 938 45.34 0.01 4.52
C GLY A 938 46.79 0.25 4.09
N LYS A 939 47.01 1.26 3.26
CA LYS A 939 48.32 1.72 2.81
C LYS A 939 48.71 3.00 3.55
N ASP A 940 48.56 4.16 2.91
CA ASP A 940 49.26 5.38 3.32
C ASP A 940 48.33 6.39 4.01
N ILE A 941 48.88 7.16 4.95
CA ILE A 941 48.26 8.37 5.50
C ILE A 941 49.15 9.55 5.10
N THR A 942 48.64 10.40 4.19
CA THR A 942 49.34 11.60 3.72
C THR A 942 48.62 12.84 4.23
N ALA A 943 49.35 13.75 4.88
CA ALA A 943 48.81 15.00 5.43
C ALA A 943 49.65 16.20 4.96
N TYR A 944 49.04 17.06 4.16
CA TYR A 944 49.65 18.30 3.65
C TYR A 944 48.82 19.50 4.13
N ASP A 945 49.46 20.43 4.83
CA ASP A 945 48.84 21.62 5.43
C ASP A 945 47.53 21.32 6.22
N ALA A 946 47.50 20.16 6.87
CA ALA A 946 46.39 19.70 7.70
C ALA A 946 46.55 20.12 9.17
N GLY A 947 45.46 20.53 9.81
CA GLY A 947 45.39 20.75 11.25
C GLY A 947 44.67 19.58 11.93
N LEU A 948 45.37 18.86 12.81
CA LEU A 948 44.82 17.70 13.53
C LEU A 948 44.71 18.02 15.03
N THR A 949 43.54 17.91 15.65
CA THR A 949 43.34 18.28 17.06
C THR A 949 42.47 17.29 17.83
N GLY A 950 42.89 16.93 19.04
CA GLY A 950 42.03 16.31 20.04
C GLY A 950 42.67 16.08 21.41
N GLU A 951 41.99 15.34 22.27
CA GLU A 951 42.56 14.84 23.51
C GLU A 951 43.54 13.70 23.21
N ASN A 952 43.05 12.70 22.48
CA ASN A 952 43.79 11.55 21.99
C ASN A 952 43.78 11.55 20.46
N VAL A 953 44.95 11.42 19.83
CA VAL A 953 45.11 11.37 18.38
C VAL A 953 45.87 10.10 18.01
N GLU A 954 45.35 9.33 17.05
CA GLU A 954 45.88 8.04 16.62
C GLU A 954 45.91 7.97 15.08
N LEU A 955 47.07 7.67 14.50
CA LEU A 955 47.26 7.41 13.07
C LEU A 955 47.80 5.99 12.86
N LEU A 956 47.16 5.20 11.99
CA LEU A 956 47.54 3.82 11.66
C LEU A 956 47.57 3.60 10.14
N ALA A 957 48.76 3.55 9.56
CA ALA A 957 49.00 3.04 8.20
C ALA A 957 49.41 1.56 8.31
N ARG A 958 48.58 0.62 7.84
CA ARG A 958 48.79 -0.82 8.11
C ARG A 958 49.99 -1.39 7.34
N GLU A 959 50.09 -1.09 6.05
CA GLU A 959 51.15 -1.59 5.16
C GLU A 959 52.06 -0.47 4.63
N GLY A 960 51.55 0.76 4.55
CA GLY A 960 52.21 1.90 3.91
C GLY A 960 52.85 2.90 4.88
N ASP A 961 53.00 4.12 4.38
CA ASP A 961 53.66 5.22 5.09
C ASP A 961 52.68 6.11 5.87
N ILE A 962 53.19 6.82 6.88
CA ILE A 962 52.58 8.06 7.39
C ILE A 962 53.50 9.20 6.96
N GLN A 963 53.04 10.08 6.06
CA GLN A 963 53.79 11.23 5.56
C GLN A 963 53.08 12.53 5.93
N MET A 964 53.74 13.36 6.75
CA MET A 964 53.23 14.65 7.19
C MET A 964 54.26 15.73 6.83
N ARG A 965 53.87 16.69 5.99
CA ARG A 965 54.78 17.73 5.47
C ARG A 965 54.05 19.06 5.26
N GLY A 966 54.73 20.17 5.53
CA GLY A 966 54.27 21.53 5.27
C GLY A 966 54.52 22.45 6.46
N ASP A 967 54.93 23.70 6.20
CA ASP A 967 55.34 24.67 7.22
C ASP A 967 54.18 25.16 8.13
N GLY A 968 52.95 24.66 7.91
CA GLY A 968 51.75 24.95 8.70
C GLY A 968 51.08 23.74 9.37
N VAL A 969 51.58 22.51 9.19
CA VAL A 969 50.97 21.31 9.79
C VAL A 969 51.15 21.34 11.30
N SER A 970 50.04 21.42 12.03
CA SER A 970 50.01 21.45 13.49
C SER A 970 49.15 20.32 14.04
N ILE A 971 49.72 19.56 14.99
CA ILE A 971 49.03 18.46 15.64
C ILE A 971 48.94 18.73 17.14
N SER A 972 47.71 18.88 17.61
CA SER A 972 47.36 19.26 18.98
C SER A 972 46.64 18.10 19.68
N ALA A 973 47.39 17.08 20.08
CA ALA A 973 46.96 16.11 21.09
C ALA A 973 47.22 16.68 22.50
N SER A 974 46.24 16.68 23.41
CA SER A 974 46.43 17.18 24.79
C SER A 974 46.80 16.09 25.81
N ASN A 975 46.48 14.83 25.49
CA ASN A 975 46.70 13.64 26.31
C ASN A 975 47.60 12.63 25.56
N GLN A 976 47.08 11.81 24.65
CA GLN A 976 47.86 10.80 23.93
C GLN A 976 48.06 11.13 22.44
N MET A 977 49.27 10.94 21.94
CA MET A 977 49.61 11.03 20.52
C MET A 977 50.23 9.71 20.06
N GLN A 978 49.59 9.00 19.12
CA GLN A 978 50.07 7.72 18.61
C GLN A 978 50.15 7.73 17.07
N MET A 979 51.24 7.20 16.53
CA MET A 979 51.42 6.98 15.09
C MET A 979 52.10 5.63 14.84
N PHE A 980 51.48 4.81 14.00
CA PHE A 980 51.94 3.47 13.62
C PHE A 980 51.96 3.34 12.10
N ALA A 981 53.16 3.25 11.51
CA ALA A 981 53.34 3.03 10.08
C ALA A 981 53.89 1.62 9.79
N GLY A 982 53.26 0.89 8.86
CA GLY A 982 53.75 -0.40 8.38
C GLY A 982 55.10 -0.30 7.71
N ASN A 983 55.35 0.80 6.97
CA ASN A 983 56.62 1.08 6.32
C ASN A 983 57.37 2.25 6.98
N ALA A 984 57.19 3.49 6.53
CA ALA A 984 57.92 4.65 7.03
C ALA A 984 57.03 5.73 7.67
N LEU A 985 57.58 6.46 8.63
CA LEU A 985 56.96 7.62 9.28
C LEU A 985 57.83 8.85 8.98
N ASP A 986 57.32 9.81 8.22
CA ASP A 986 58.01 11.04 7.85
C ASP A 986 57.26 12.27 8.39
N LEU A 987 57.94 13.00 9.28
CA LEU A 987 57.43 14.14 10.05
C LEU A 987 58.28 15.40 9.80
N TYR A 988 58.74 15.58 8.57
CA TYR A 988 59.65 16.66 8.19
C TYR A 988 59.06 18.05 8.51
N GLY A 989 59.70 18.76 9.44
CA GLY A 989 59.32 20.14 9.84
C GLY A 989 58.10 20.28 10.77
N ILE A 990 57.50 19.18 11.24
CA ILE A 990 56.19 19.20 11.93
C ILE A 990 56.32 19.58 13.42
N VAL A 991 55.31 20.28 13.96
CA VAL A 991 55.24 20.68 15.38
C VAL A 991 54.14 19.93 16.14
N LEU A 992 54.54 19.16 17.16
CA LEU A 992 53.68 18.46 18.13
C LEU A 992 54.06 18.98 19.53
N ASP A 993 53.24 19.86 20.13
CA ASP A 993 53.67 20.69 21.27
C ASP A 993 52.86 20.51 22.59
N LYS A 994 51.90 19.57 22.65
CA LYS A 994 50.92 19.49 23.76
C LYS A 994 50.70 18.10 24.40
N ALA A 995 51.20 17.01 23.83
CA ALA A 995 50.84 15.66 24.28
C ALA A 995 51.38 15.34 25.68
N ASP A 996 50.65 14.57 26.50
CA ASP A 996 51.21 13.99 27.72
C ASP A 996 52.18 12.86 27.39
N ASN A 997 51.76 11.88 26.57
CA ASN A 997 52.66 10.89 25.96
C ASN A 997 52.58 10.94 24.43
N MET A 998 53.71 10.62 23.79
CA MET A 998 53.84 10.50 22.34
C MET A 998 54.55 9.18 21.99
N THR A 999 53.90 8.35 21.18
CA THR A 999 54.43 7.04 20.73
C THR A 999 54.42 6.99 19.20
N LEU A 1000 55.61 6.95 18.62
CA LEU A 1000 55.83 6.98 17.17
C LEU A 1000 56.53 5.68 16.76
N ASN A 1001 55.93 4.92 15.83
CA ASN A 1001 56.41 3.59 15.46
C ASN A 1001 56.36 3.39 13.94
N ALA A 1002 57.45 2.86 13.37
CA ALA A 1002 57.54 2.54 11.93
C ALA A 1002 58.20 1.19 11.70
N GLY A 1003 57.61 0.35 10.86
CA GLY A 1003 58.15 -0.97 10.51
C GLY A 1003 59.53 -0.93 9.82
N HIS A 1004 59.87 0.18 9.17
CA HIS A 1004 61.19 0.46 8.61
C HIS A 1004 61.84 1.73 9.20
N LYS A 1005 61.46 2.93 8.76
CA LYS A 1005 62.19 4.17 9.10
C LYS A 1005 61.30 5.21 9.78
N ILE A 1006 61.82 5.88 10.82
CA ILE A 1006 61.32 7.18 11.27
C ILE A 1006 62.21 8.30 10.72
N SER A 1007 61.60 9.35 10.18
CA SER A 1007 62.21 10.60 9.77
C SER A 1007 61.52 11.72 10.55
N ALA A 1008 62.24 12.29 11.52
CA ALA A 1008 61.81 13.41 12.35
C ALA A 1008 62.65 14.67 12.05
N ASP A 1009 63.26 14.74 10.87
CA ASP A 1009 64.16 15.83 10.48
C ASP A 1009 63.43 17.18 10.57
N ARG A 1010 64.04 18.13 11.30
CA ARG A 1010 63.51 19.48 11.59
C ARG A 1010 62.20 19.50 12.38
N ALA A 1011 61.71 18.37 12.86
CA ALA A 1011 60.50 18.28 13.67
C ALA A 1011 60.73 18.86 15.09
N LYS A 1012 59.65 19.37 15.70
CA LYS A 1012 59.61 19.73 17.12
C LYS A 1012 58.60 18.85 17.84
N LEU A 1013 59.10 17.85 18.57
CA LEU A 1013 58.30 16.85 19.27
C LEU A 1013 58.43 17.07 20.78
N THR A 1014 57.37 17.59 21.40
CA THR A 1014 57.32 17.89 22.84
C THR A 1014 56.19 17.10 23.50
N ALA A 1015 56.56 16.11 24.30
CA ALA A 1015 55.67 15.47 25.26
C ALA A 1015 55.85 16.09 26.66
N LYS A 1016 54.84 16.01 27.52
CA LYS A 1016 54.96 16.40 28.94
C LYS A 1016 55.58 15.29 29.80
N LYS A 1017 55.35 14.02 29.42
CA LYS A 1017 55.84 12.81 30.10
C LYS A 1017 56.73 12.00 29.17
N ASN A 1018 56.19 11.08 28.38
CA ASN A 1018 57.00 10.11 27.62
C ASN A 1018 56.99 10.41 26.12
N LEU A 1019 58.16 10.44 25.49
CA LEU A 1019 58.35 10.55 24.05
C LEU A 1019 59.13 9.32 23.56
N THR A 1020 58.45 8.38 22.89
CA THR A 1020 59.05 7.11 22.44
C THR A 1020 58.98 7.01 20.92
N LEU A 1021 60.14 6.86 20.26
CA LEU A 1021 60.28 6.58 18.83
C LEU A 1021 60.84 5.16 18.64
N THR A 1022 60.16 4.32 17.85
CA THR A 1022 60.58 2.95 17.53
C THR A 1022 60.63 2.72 16.02
N ALA A 1023 61.80 2.34 15.50
CA ALA A 1023 61.98 2.00 14.09
C ALA A 1023 62.44 0.55 13.93
N GLY A 1024 61.86 -0.18 12.96
CA GLY A 1024 62.33 -1.52 12.61
C GLY A 1024 63.72 -1.55 11.98
N LYS A 1025 64.11 -0.47 11.28
CA LYS A 1025 65.48 -0.23 10.78
C LYS A 1025 66.14 0.93 11.52
N GLY A 1026 65.78 2.18 11.24
CA GLY A 1026 66.52 3.33 11.76
C GLY A 1026 65.73 4.65 11.87
N ILE A 1027 66.33 5.63 12.53
CA ILE A 1027 65.73 6.94 12.85
C ILE A 1027 66.65 8.06 12.36
N THR A 1028 66.14 9.01 11.57
CA THR A 1028 66.82 10.31 11.34
C THR A 1028 66.09 11.44 12.06
N ALA A 1029 66.83 12.37 12.63
CA ALA A 1029 66.30 13.52 13.37
C ALA A 1029 67.20 14.77 13.21
N TYR A 1030 67.67 15.05 11.99
CA TYR A 1030 68.56 16.19 11.72
C TYR A 1030 67.88 17.53 12.04
N ASP A 1031 68.58 18.44 12.72
CA ASP A 1031 68.06 19.74 13.19
C ASP A 1031 66.75 19.66 14.02
N ALA A 1032 66.42 18.51 14.61
CA ALA A 1032 65.16 18.28 15.32
C ALA A 1032 65.22 18.60 16.83
N GLY A 1033 64.11 19.05 17.40
CA GLY A 1033 63.96 19.35 18.83
C GLY A 1033 63.03 18.36 19.54
N LEU A 1034 63.59 17.47 20.36
CA LEU A 1034 62.86 16.46 21.13
C LEU A 1034 62.78 16.85 22.61
N THR A 1035 61.63 16.67 23.27
CA THR A 1035 61.43 17.09 24.67
C THR A 1035 60.44 16.18 25.40
N GLY A 1036 60.72 15.88 26.68
CA GLY A 1036 59.88 15.04 27.55
C GLY A 1036 60.27 15.10 29.02
N GLU A 1037 59.59 14.32 29.86
CA GLU A 1037 60.12 13.83 31.12
C GLU A 1037 61.11 12.69 30.85
N ASN A 1038 60.68 11.72 30.03
CA ASN A 1038 61.47 10.61 29.52
C ASN A 1038 61.47 10.64 27.98
N VAL A 1039 62.63 10.45 27.35
CA VAL A 1039 62.77 10.40 25.88
C VAL A 1039 63.50 9.12 25.47
N GLU A 1040 62.89 8.33 24.60
CA GLU A 1040 63.34 6.99 24.21
C GLU A 1040 63.37 6.86 22.68
N LEU A 1041 64.53 6.52 22.10
CA LEU A 1041 64.69 6.24 20.68
C LEU A 1041 65.26 4.83 20.49
N PHE A 1042 64.57 3.99 19.71
CA PHE A 1042 64.88 2.56 19.56
C PHE A 1042 64.91 2.15 18.08
N ALA A 1043 66.10 1.90 17.54
CA ALA A 1043 66.32 1.34 16.20
C ALA A 1043 66.69 -0.15 16.31
N ARG A 1044 65.84 -1.03 15.77
CA ARG A 1044 65.94 -2.49 15.96
C ARG A 1044 67.02 -3.17 15.12
N ASP A 1045 67.21 -2.70 13.89
CA ASP A 1045 68.05 -3.33 12.87
C ASP A 1045 68.65 -2.24 11.95
N GLY A 1046 69.42 -1.32 12.55
CA GLY A 1046 69.96 -0.12 11.91
C GLY A 1046 70.32 0.99 12.91
N ASP A 1047 70.47 2.21 12.36
CA ASP A 1047 71.11 3.36 13.03
C ASP A 1047 70.11 4.37 13.63
N ILE A 1048 70.60 5.20 14.55
CA ILE A 1048 69.98 6.50 14.87
C ILE A 1048 70.96 7.61 14.49
N GLN A 1049 70.48 8.56 13.68
CA GLN A 1049 71.29 9.67 13.13
C GLN A 1049 70.64 11.01 13.48
N MET A 1050 71.27 11.79 14.36
CA MET A 1050 70.72 13.04 14.89
C MET A 1050 71.83 14.08 15.09
N GLY A 1051 71.65 15.30 14.57
CA GLY A 1051 72.70 16.32 14.62
C GLY A 1051 72.45 17.52 13.73
N ARG A 1052 73.49 18.35 13.56
CA ARG A 1052 73.49 19.67 12.89
C ARG A 1052 72.84 20.81 13.71
N ASN A 1053 72.83 22.01 13.14
CA ASN A 1053 72.70 23.34 13.77
C ASN A 1053 71.32 23.63 14.41
N GLY A 1054 70.91 22.82 15.37
CA GLY A 1054 69.65 22.96 16.12
C GLY A 1054 69.20 21.69 16.83
N ALA A 1055 69.80 20.53 16.50
CA ALA A 1055 69.40 19.24 17.04
C ALA A 1055 69.58 19.14 18.56
N SER A 1056 68.51 18.80 19.28
CA SER A 1056 68.52 18.74 20.75
C SER A 1056 67.55 17.71 21.32
N ILE A 1057 67.91 17.13 22.47
CA ILE A 1057 67.01 16.32 23.29
C ILE A 1057 67.01 16.87 24.71
N SER A 1058 65.84 17.33 25.16
CA SER A 1058 65.62 17.97 26.46
C SER A 1058 64.66 17.12 27.31
N ALA A 1059 65.19 16.10 27.99
CA ALA A 1059 64.44 15.36 29.02
C ALA A 1059 64.69 15.92 30.42
N SER A 1060 63.71 15.84 31.33
CA SER A 1060 63.91 16.19 32.74
C SER A 1060 64.43 15.02 33.59
N ASN A 1061 64.03 13.79 33.25
CA ASN A 1061 64.37 12.56 33.94
C ASN A 1061 65.29 11.66 33.09
N ASN A 1062 64.76 10.81 32.22
CA ASN A 1062 65.54 9.81 31.48
C ASN A 1062 65.71 10.15 29.99
N VAL A 1063 66.88 9.82 29.44
CA VAL A 1063 67.10 9.73 27.99
C VAL A 1063 67.71 8.35 27.69
N HIS A 1064 67.07 7.58 26.81
CA HIS A 1064 67.58 6.30 26.32
C HIS A 1064 67.63 6.31 24.79
N LEU A 1065 68.81 6.13 24.21
CA LEU A 1065 68.96 5.84 22.78
C LEU A 1065 69.58 4.47 22.59
N PHE A 1066 68.96 3.65 21.76
CA PHE A 1066 69.43 2.33 21.38
C PHE A 1066 69.41 2.17 19.86
N ALA A 1067 70.54 1.82 19.27
CA ALA A 1067 70.64 1.35 17.91
C ALA A 1067 71.35 -0.01 17.87
N SER A 1068 70.91 -0.93 17.02
CA SER A 1068 71.66 -2.19 16.84
C SER A 1068 72.97 -1.98 16.08
N GLN A 1069 73.11 -0.89 15.32
CA GLN A 1069 74.28 -0.56 14.52
C GLN A 1069 74.97 0.72 15.06
N GLU A 1070 74.81 1.89 14.43
CA GLU A 1070 75.45 3.15 14.88
C GLU A 1070 74.49 4.16 15.56
N LEU A 1071 75.00 4.87 16.57
CA LEU A 1071 74.44 6.12 17.10
C LEU A 1071 75.29 7.30 16.59
N ASP A 1072 74.87 7.95 15.50
CA ASP A 1072 75.52 9.15 14.96
C ASP A 1072 74.89 10.42 15.54
N LEU A 1073 75.59 11.06 16.49
CA LEU A 1073 75.09 12.12 17.36
C LEU A 1073 75.85 13.45 17.18
N GLN A 1074 76.30 13.73 15.95
CA GLN A 1074 77.23 14.82 15.66
C GLN A 1074 76.66 16.22 15.92
N GLY A 1075 77.23 16.93 16.90
CA GLY A 1075 76.87 18.31 17.25
C GLY A 1075 75.54 18.46 18.00
N ILE A 1076 74.99 17.38 18.58
CA ILE A 1076 73.72 17.39 19.32
C ILE A 1076 73.83 18.08 20.69
N LEU A 1077 72.73 18.66 21.17
CA LEU A 1077 72.60 19.22 22.52
C LEU A 1077 71.67 18.38 23.43
N LEU A 1078 72.26 17.64 24.37
CA LEU A 1078 71.59 16.96 25.48
C LEU A 1078 72.08 17.59 26.80
N ASP A 1079 71.31 18.50 27.39
CA ASP A 1079 71.79 19.38 28.48
C ASP A 1079 71.01 19.30 29.81
N LYS A 1080 69.94 18.50 29.89
CA LYS A 1080 68.97 18.55 31.02
C LYS A 1080 68.64 17.22 31.69
N SER A 1081 69.01 16.07 31.11
CA SER A 1081 68.73 14.72 31.61
C SER A 1081 69.09 14.54 33.08
N THR A 1082 68.36 13.72 33.83
CA THR A 1082 68.83 13.21 35.14
C THR A 1082 69.65 11.94 34.94
N HIS A 1083 69.21 11.06 34.04
CA HIS A 1083 69.96 9.90 33.55
C HIS A 1083 70.00 9.91 32.00
N LEU A 1084 71.15 9.58 31.42
CA LEU A 1084 71.37 9.48 29.97
C LEU A 1084 72.07 8.16 29.67
N THR A 1085 71.43 7.30 28.87
CA THR A 1085 71.99 6.03 28.39
C THR A 1085 72.03 6.03 26.86
N LEU A 1086 73.21 5.81 26.30
CA LEU A 1086 73.43 5.61 24.87
C LEU A 1086 73.94 4.18 24.66
N ASN A 1087 73.31 3.41 23.78
CA ASN A 1087 73.68 2.03 23.48
C ASN A 1087 73.72 1.81 21.95
N ALA A 1088 74.86 1.37 21.44
CA ALA A 1088 75.06 1.04 20.03
C ALA A 1088 75.64 -0.37 19.89
N GLY A 1089 74.96 -1.27 19.17
CA GLY A 1089 75.47 -2.62 18.92
C GLY A 1089 76.77 -2.64 18.10
N HIS A 1090 77.09 -1.56 17.37
CA HIS A 1090 78.41 -1.33 16.80
C HIS A 1090 79.10 -0.07 17.38
N LYS A 1091 78.56 1.15 17.21
CA LYS A 1091 79.37 2.36 17.42
C LYS A 1091 78.61 3.62 17.83
N ILE A 1092 79.20 4.40 18.74
CA ILE A 1092 78.72 5.74 19.12
C ILE A 1092 79.65 6.80 18.52
N ASN A 1093 79.09 7.77 17.79
CA ASN A 1093 79.79 8.91 17.22
C ASN A 1093 79.22 10.22 17.78
N ALA A 1094 79.74 10.65 18.95
CA ALA A 1094 79.29 11.83 19.69
C ALA A 1094 80.15 13.08 19.41
N ARG A 1095 80.81 13.17 18.25
CA ARG A 1095 81.71 14.28 17.91
C ARG A 1095 81.04 15.64 18.06
N ARG A 1096 81.69 16.56 18.78
CA ARG A 1096 81.21 17.92 19.08
C ARG A 1096 79.83 17.97 19.77
N ALA A 1097 79.35 16.86 20.33
CA ALA A 1097 78.11 16.82 21.09
C ALA A 1097 78.29 17.43 22.49
N LYS A 1098 77.19 17.90 23.07
CA LYS A 1098 77.08 18.10 24.53
C LYS A 1098 76.16 17.03 25.08
N LEU A 1099 76.71 16.15 25.94
CA LEU A 1099 76.01 15.03 26.57
C LEU A 1099 76.10 15.20 28.10
N ALA A 1100 75.05 15.77 28.69
CA ALA A 1100 74.95 16.02 30.12
C ALA A 1100 73.81 15.22 30.76
N ALA A 1101 74.13 14.62 31.91
CA ALA A 1101 73.16 14.10 32.87
C ALA A 1101 73.44 14.72 34.25
N LYS A 1102 72.40 14.90 35.08
CA LYS A 1102 72.60 15.32 36.48
C LYS A 1102 73.25 14.22 37.31
N LYS A 1103 72.93 12.95 37.03
CA LYS A 1103 73.44 11.79 37.77
C LYS A 1103 74.28 10.88 36.89
N ASN A 1104 73.64 10.01 36.10
CA ASN A 1104 74.34 8.93 35.38
C ASN A 1104 74.39 9.22 33.89
N LEU A 1105 75.60 9.17 33.32
CA LEU A 1105 75.88 9.21 31.89
C LEU A 1105 76.55 7.89 31.50
N THR A 1106 75.82 6.99 30.85
CA THR A 1106 76.32 5.67 30.45
C THR A 1106 76.33 5.57 28.92
N LEU A 1107 77.51 5.33 28.32
CA LEU A 1107 77.68 5.02 26.90
C LEU A 1107 78.14 3.57 26.76
N ILE A 1108 77.48 2.80 25.90
CA ILE A 1108 77.80 1.39 25.62
C ILE A 1108 77.92 1.20 24.10
N ALA A 1109 79.06 0.71 23.63
CA ALA A 1109 79.27 0.36 22.23
C ALA A 1109 79.80 -1.07 22.06
N GLY A 1110 79.42 -1.74 20.96
CA GLY A 1110 80.01 -3.02 20.57
C GLY A 1110 81.46 -2.91 20.11
N HIS A 1111 81.82 -1.81 19.43
CA HIS A 1111 83.13 -1.62 18.78
C HIS A 1111 83.82 -0.26 19.03
N ASP A 1112 83.13 0.88 18.93
CA ASP A 1112 83.79 2.18 19.11
C ASP A 1112 82.93 3.22 19.83
N ILE A 1113 83.57 4.03 20.68
CA ILE A 1113 83.03 5.32 21.15
C ILE A 1113 83.95 6.43 20.65
N ALA A 1114 83.49 7.25 19.71
CA ALA A 1114 84.21 8.43 19.22
C ALA A 1114 83.54 9.71 19.72
N ALA A 1115 84.18 10.42 20.64
CA ALA A 1115 83.66 11.61 21.30
C ALA A 1115 84.59 12.84 21.13
N ASP A 1116 85.23 12.95 19.96
CA ASP A 1116 86.17 14.05 19.67
C ASP A 1116 85.49 15.43 19.83
N HIS A 1117 86.06 16.27 20.69
CA HIS A 1117 85.58 17.60 21.07
C HIS A 1117 84.17 17.61 21.71
N ALA A 1118 83.75 16.51 22.36
CA ALA A 1118 82.46 16.41 23.04
C ALA A 1118 82.53 16.83 24.52
N GLU A 1119 81.46 17.43 25.03
CA GLU A 1119 81.31 17.74 26.46
C GLU A 1119 80.50 16.62 27.14
N LEU A 1120 81.17 15.71 27.84
CA LEU A 1120 80.54 14.65 28.64
C LEU A 1120 80.48 15.07 30.13
N THR A 1121 79.29 15.07 30.74
CA THR A 1121 79.12 15.49 32.15
C THR A 1121 78.07 14.67 32.92
N GLY A 1122 78.39 14.37 34.19
CA GLY A 1122 77.52 13.71 35.17
C GLY A 1122 78.21 13.44 36.51
N GLU A 1123 77.45 13.09 37.56
CA GLU A 1123 78.01 12.60 38.84
C GLU A 1123 78.73 11.26 38.64
N ASN A 1124 78.15 10.37 37.83
CA ASN A 1124 78.72 9.09 37.41
C ASN A 1124 78.78 9.07 35.88
N VAL A 1125 79.98 8.95 35.31
CA VAL A 1125 80.19 8.78 33.86
C VAL A 1125 80.79 7.41 33.63
N GLU A 1126 80.13 6.60 32.80
CA GLU A 1126 80.48 5.21 32.52
C GLU A 1126 80.58 5.01 31.00
N LEU A 1127 81.74 4.54 30.52
CA LEU A 1127 82.00 4.28 29.11
C LEU A 1127 82.38 2.81 28.96
N LEU A 1128 81.56 2.04 28.24
CA LEU A 1128 81.69 0.60 28.05
C LEU A 1128 81.87 0.30 26.56
N VAL A 1129 82.90 -0.47 26.24
CA VAL A 1129 83.22 -0.94 24.88
C VAL A 1129 83.52 -2.43 24.95
N HIS A 1130 82.95 -3.25 24.05
CA HIS A 1130 83.11 -4.71 24.09
C HIS A 1130 84.39 -5.17 23.36
N GLU A 1131 84.58 -4.70 22.14
CA GLU A 1131 85.80 -4.79 21.33
C GLU A 1131 86.16 -3.37 20.83
N GLY A 1132 87.38 -3.07 20.40
CA GLY A 1132 87.74 -1.77 19.79
C GLY A 1132 88.02 -0.58 20.75
N ASP A 1133 87.87 0.68 20.28
CA ASP A 1133 88.44 1.88 20.91
C ASP A 1133 87.43 2.82 21.60
N ILE A 1134 87.88 3.46 22.70
CA ILE A 1134 87.30 4.73 23.19
C ILE A 1134 88.24 5.87 22.77
N ARG A 1135 87.75 6.78 21.92
CA ARG A 1135 88.48 7.94 21.41
C ARG A 1135 87.88 9.23 21.96
N MET A 1136 88.66 9.87 22.83
CA MET A 1136 88.40 11.17 23.45
C MET A 1136 89.42 12.19 22.94
N GLY A 1137 89.03 13.46 22.80
CA GLY A 1137 89.92 14.56 22.38
C GLY A 1137 89.28 15.93 22.53
#